data_AF-A0A5C8ZAF1-F1
#
_entry.id   AF-A0A5C8ZAF1-F1
#
_cell.length_a   1.000
_cell.length_b   1.000
_cell.length_c   1.000
_cell.angle_alpha   90.00
_cell.angle_beta   90.00
_cell.angle_gamma   90.00
#
_symmetry.space_group_name_H-M   'P 1'
#
loop_
_entity.id
_entity.type
_entity.pdbx_description
1 polymer ?
#
loop_
_entity_poly.entity_id
_entity_poly.type
_entity_poly.pdbx_seq_one_letter_code
_entity_poly.pdbx_strand_id
1 'polypeptide(L)'
;MTPIHSSMQRFLAVCFNKTVSDRWRYVFNTTMFLTVIIELYRRRHWLASFCWIAVLVSSGFVQARAEGLLVEEHSTETSLTQDSLPLTTQPLVLASTSEPYSVVSRTTSSGYFAVQPEDFFSLSQQTEMPQVPNLSDDQFELFPDYRSNPVQAIALRVDNQTSTKDWVLHVSNFGPDQYVVWLKTGQEIERLTVEAGHQPLGNALGRAISLSLPAGEQTEIVLQQYATHKGWIPYVGLMTAEHYSQWSARVDFIYQAAVGVILGLSVAGLLCWLLLREPTFFWASISALCVSLYYLEHGYLFEHFYGVKHQRGDSFWWIISLSSASLLAFAGSFIQLGKGCKALKISFYSLGIIAMLLPFIAPYVSFFTKAALYALVTNALMLAILISALIKIRSSGRYYLMYLLGWLPLCFTIGQSAWFFFADWSEVSQLDVSYKLIWEFYLHVLHVLIHIIALVDRVRRMRIEKAEAVRLSNAKSLYMAHSSHDLHQPIYCMNLYADALRPFLKQPQALEILDKLQTSQSAMSRSLQQIMDLNRLEAGVIQPQIQAVALQSLFNEVQGELAILAQEKGLKLRFCATTRWVQTDPDLLLRMVKNLVSNAIRYTEKGGVLVGCRHRAGAIELQVIDTGQGMSDDAISQVFDIYQRVSSGEQDGAGIGLSIVKHLAELLNHPIQVSSRLGQGSCFSLRLPLTEKPVNCQPLAKPETIALVCPEAGQRYLTDYFMAQGFGVESFASVSAAVAAAVDNQIAMLVCHASLLAEPELELISQAASLKNCTLVAIDADSLPSHWLQLRSAMNLIQLRALLNFHQRKANH
;
A
#
# COMPACT_ATOMS: atom_id res chain seq x y z
N MET A 1 40.71 19.64 2.83
CA MET A 1 41.04 18.74 1.69
C MET A 1 42.13 17.72 2.02
N THR A 2 43.01 17.96 2.99
CA THR A 2 44.11 17.05 3.40
C THR A 2 43.73 15.72 4.09
N PRO A 3 42.61 15.57 4.86
CA PRO A 3 42.25 14.27 5.45
C PRO A 3 41.58 13.30 4.46
N ILE A 4 41.06 13.82 3.35
CA ILE A 4 40.49 13.03 2.25
C ILE A 4 41.62 12.29 1.52
N HIS A 5 42.76 12.95 1.31
CA HIS A 5 43.88 12.39 0.56
C HIS A 5 44.59 11.21 1.27
N SER A 6 44.74 11.27 2.61
CA SER A 6 45.36 10.17 3.37
C SER A 6 44.44 8.95 3.51
N SER A 7 43.14 9.18 3.62
CA SER A 7 42.10 8.13 3.59
C SER A 7 42.00 7.51 2.19
N MET A 8 42.17 8.32 1.15
CA MET A 8 42.15 7.91 -0.26
C MET A 8 43.40 7.13 -0.68
N GLN A 9 44.59 7.45 -0.15
CA GLN A 9 45.80 6.64 -0.36
C GLN A 9 45.77 5.30 0.39
N ARG A 10 45.24 5.26 1.62
CA ARG A 10 45.00 3.99 2.34
C ARG A 10 43.94 3.14 1.62
N PHE A 11 42.91 3.77 1.04
CA PHE A 11 41.88 3.13 0.24
C PHE A 11 42.43 2.52 -1.06
N LEU A 12 43.24 3.27 -1.82
CA LEU A 12 43.92 2.78 -3.03
C LEU A 12 44.90 1.63 -2.73
N ALA A 13 45.62 1.71 -1.61
CA ALA A 13 46.53 0.65 -1.16
C ALA A 13 45.79 -0.65 -0.80
N VAL A 14 44.53 -0.59 -0.35
CA VAL A 14 43.70 -1.77 -0.05
C VAL A 14 43.05 -2.33 -1.32
N CYS A 15 42.53 -1.48 -2.23
CA CYS A 15 41.91 -1.92 -3.48
C CYS A 15 42.92 -2.60 -4.44
N PHE A 16 44.15 -2.08 -4.50
CA PHE A 16 45.21 -2.58 -5.39
C PHE A 16 46.22 -3.50 -4.71
N ASN A 17 45.99 -3.91 -3.45
CA ASN A 17 46.88 -4.85 -2.78
C ASN A 17 46.86 -6.20 -3.51
N LYS A 18 48.05 -6.68 -3.95
CA LYS A 18 48.21 -7.92 -4.74
C LYS A 18 47.86 -9.22 -3.99
N THR A 19 47.51 -9.13 -2.70
CA THR A 19 47.30 -10.29 -1.83
C THR A 19 45.84 -10.66 -1.57
N VAL A 20 44.87 -9.87 -2.05
CA VAL A 20 43.44 -10.22 -1.93
C VAL A 20 43.08 -11.14 -3.09
N SER A 21 42.79 -12.42 -2.81
CA SER A 21 42.40 -13.40 -3.84
C SER A 21 41.22 -12.88 -4.69
N ASP A 22 41.28 -13.09 -6.00
CA ASP A 22 40.31 -12.56 -6.98
C ASP A 22 38.83 -12.91 -6.67
N ARG A 23 38.60 -13.98 -5.90
CA ARG A 23 37.28 -14.41 -5.43
C ARG A 23 36.55 -13.40 -4.53
N TRP A 24 37.26 -12.55 -3.80
CA TRP A 24 36.66 -11.62 -2.83
C TRP A 24 36.54 -10.18 -3.34
N ARG A 25 37.25 -9.82 -4.42
CA ARG A 25 37.24 -8.45 -4.95
C ARG A 25 35.86 -8.00 -5.48
N TYR A 26 35.08 -8.90 -6.09
CA TYR A 26 33.78 -8.54 -6.67
C TYR A 26 32.59 -8.69 -5.72
N VAL A 27 32.65 -9.64 -4.79
CA VAL A 27 31.67 -9.76 -3.70
C VAL A 27 31.77 -8.53 -2.77
N PHE A 28 33.00 -8.05 -2.52
CA PHE A 28 33.18 -6.75 -1.86
C PHE A 28 32.56 -5.61 -2.65
N ASN A 29 32.67 -5.59 -3.98
CA ASN A 29 32.12 -4.52 -4.81
C ASN A 29 30.59 -4.43 -4.73
N THR A 30 29.82 -5.51 -4.73
CA THR A 30 28.34 -5.42 -4.72
C THR A 30 27.76 -5.05 -3.34
N THR A 31 28.31 -5.61 -2.26
CA THR A 31 27.85 -5.29 -0.89
C THR A 31 28.36 -3.93 -0.41
N MET A 32 29.58 -3.52 -0.79
CA MET A 32 30.05 -2.14 -0.59
C MET A 32 29.32 -1.15 -1.48
N PHE A 33 28.94 -1.49 -2.71
CA PHE A 33 28.19 -0.59 -3.61
C PHE A 33 26.82 -0.24 -3.04
N LEU A 34 26.11 -1.22 -2.45
CA LEU A 34 24.88 -0.93 -1.71
C LEU A 34 25.14 -0.05 -0.47
N THR A 35 26.19 -0.34 0.29
CA THR A 35 26.55 0.41 1.52
C THR A 35 26.97 1.85 1.21
N VAL A 36 27.69 2.05 0.12
CA VAL A 36 28.14 3.35 -0.39
C VAL A 36 26.97 4.13 -0.99
N ILE A 37 26.05 3.50 -1.73
CA ILE A 37 24.81 4.15 -2.19
C ILE A 37 23.93 4.57 -1.01
N ILE A 38 23.81 3.72 0.01
CA ILE A 38 23.05 4.01 1.23
C ILE A 38 23.70 5.16 2.03
N GLU A 39 25.02 5.18 2.15
CA GLU A 39 25.76 6.22 2.89
C GLU A 39 25.88 7.55 2.10
N LEU A 40 25.96 7.49 0.76
CA LEU A 40 25.89 8.66 -0.13
C LEU A 40 24.48 9.27 -0.18
N TYR A 41 23.42 8.43 -0.16
CA TYR A 41 22.03 8.85 0.04
C TYR A 41 21.88 9.57 1.39
N ARG A 42 22.56 9.06 2.44
CA ARG A 42 22.58 9.68 3.77
C ARG A 42 23.28 11.04 3.79
N ARG A 43 24.29 11.26 2.94
CA ARG A 43 25.14 12.47 2.94
C ARG A 43 24.82 13.53 1.86
N ARG A 44 23.81 13.33 1.00
CA ARG A 44 23.29 14.32 0.01
C ARG A 44 24.31 14.88 -1.02
N HIS A 45 25.40 14.17 -1.34
CA HIS A 45 26.40 14.60 -2.34
C HIS A 45 26.25 13.88 -3.69
N TRP A 46 25.34 14.38 -4.54
CA TRP A 46 24.87 13.67 -5.74
C TRP A 46 25.77 13.80 -6.99
N LEU A 47 26.52 14.90 -7.16
CA LEU A 47 27.43 15.06 -8.31
C LEU A 47 28.64 14.12 -8.24
N ALA A 48 29.20 13.91 -7.05
CA ALA A 48 30.31 12.96 -6.85
C ALA A 48 29.86 11.51 -7.09
N SER A 49 28.60 11.21 -6.75
CA SER A 49 27.97 9.90 -7.01
C SER A 49 27.79 9.63 -8.51
N PHE A 50 27.47 10.65 -9.30
CA PHE A 50 27.36 10.58 -10.75
C PHE A 50 28.69 10.31 -11.44
N CYS A 51 29.76 11.02 -11.06
CA CYS A 51 31.11 10.73 -11.57
C CYS A 51 31.58 9.33 -11.18
N TRP A 52 31.26 8.84 -9.97
CA TRP A 52 31.64 7.49 -9.53
C TRP A 52 30.87 6.39 -10.27
N ILE A 53 29.56 6.53 -10.51
CA ILE A 53 28.75 5.54 -11.27
C ILE A 53 29.18 5.52 -12.74
N ALA A 54 29.39 6.69 -13.35
CA ALA A 54 29.89 6.78 -14.72
C ALA A 54 31.31 6.22 -14.85
N VAL A 55 32.18 6.44 -13.85
CA VAL A 55 33.53 5.86 -13.78
C VAL A 55 33.52 4.37 -13.47
N LEU A 56 32.53 3.84 -12.74
CA LEU A 56 32.40 2.40 -12.47
C LEU A 56 31.90 1.63 -13.69
N VAL A 57 30.88 2.15 -14.36
CA VAL A 57 30.37 1.61 -15.63
C VAL A 57 31.44 1.73 -16.71
N SER A 58 32.18 2.85 -16.75
CA SER A 58 33.34 2.97 -17.64
C SER A 58 34.51 2.09 -17.19
N SER A 59 34.69 1.78 -15.90
CA SER A 59 35.74 0.87 -15.42
C SER A 59 35.43 -0.60 -15.70
N GLY A 60 34.15 -1.00 -15.70
CA GLY A 60 33.73 -2.30 -16.24
C GLY A 60 33.96 -2.38 -17.75
N PHE A 61 33.79 -1.26 -18.47
CA PHE A 61 34.15 -1.12 -19.88
C PHE A 61 35.67 -1.10 -20.12
N VAL A 62 36.45 -0.47 -19.24
CA VAL A 62 37.92 -0.42 -19.30
C VAL A 62 38.52 -1.76 -18.88
N GLN A 63 37.85 -2.52 -18.01
CA GLN A 63 38.25 -3.88 -17.66
C GLN A 63 37.84 -4.90 -18.73
N ALA A 64 36.70 -4.71 -19.41
CA ALA A 64 36.40 -5.44 -20.65
C ALA A 64 37.42 -5.12 -21.76
N ARG A 65 37.92 -3.88 -21.83
CA ARG A 65 39.01 -3.46 -22.72
C ARG A 65 40.38 -4.01 -22.29
N ALA A 66 40.61 -4.22 -20.99
CA ALA A 66 41.86 -4.79 -20.45
C ALA A 66 41.87 -6.33 -20.41
N GLU A 67 40.70 -6.97 -20.49
CA GLU A 67 40.49 -8.43 -20.58
C GLU A 67 40.23 -8.91 -22.03
N GLY A 68 40.51 -8.09 -23.05
CA GLY A 68 40.46 -8.50 -24.47
C GLY A 68 39.06 -8.65 -25.10
N LEU A 69 37.98 -8.17 -24.45
CA LEU A 69 36.60 -8.31 -24.95
C LEU A 69 36.19 -7.26 -26.02
N LEU A 70 37.12 -6.41 -26.45
CA LEU A 70 37.01 -5.55 -27.62
C LEU A 70 38.35 -5.61 -28.37
N VAL A 71 38.40 -6.39 -29.44
CA VAL A 71 39.59 -6.66 -30.25
C VAL A 71 40.04 -5.37 -30.96
N GLU A 72 41.29 -4.93 -30.72
CA GLU A 72 42.00 -3.97 -31.58
C GLU A 72 42.71 -4.75 -32.71
N GLU A 73 42.55 -4.29 -33.95
CA GLU A 73 43.16 -4.88 -35.15
C GLU A 73 44.69 -4.77 -35.11
N HIS A 74 45.37 -5.92 -35.20
CA HIS A 74 46.79 -5.97 -35.54
C HIS A 74 46.96 -6.57 -36.94
N SER A 75 47.32 -5.70 -37.88
CA SER A 75 47.77 -6.07 -39.21
C SER A 75 49.26 -6.41 -39.18
N THR A 76 49.62 -7.61 -39.63
CA THR A 76 51.00 -7.93 -40.02
C THR A 76 50.99 -8.68 -41.36
N GLU A 77 51.63 -8.07 -42.35
CA GLU A 77 51.90 -8.67 -43.66
C GLU A 77 53.03 -9.69 -43.55
N THR A 78 52.92 -10.83 -44.22
CA THR A 78 54.08 -11.62 -44.70
C THR A 78 53.66 -12.59 -45.81
N SER A 79 54.62 -12.92 -46.67
CA SER A 79 54.46 -13.32 -48.07
C SER A 79 54.80 -14.80 -48.35
N LEU A 80 54.23 -15.31 -49.47
CA LEU A 80 54.60 -16.52 -50.28
C LEU A 80 54.25 -17.89 -49.62
N THR A 81 53.78 -18.95 -50.31
CA THR A 81 53.75 -19.41 -51.71
C THR A 81 52.65 -20.49 -51.90
N GLN A 82 52.20 -20.69 -53.15
CA GLN A 82 51.07 -21.52 -53.61
C GLN A 82 51.25 -23.05 -53.42
N ASP A 83 50.18 -23.74 -53.01
CA ASP A 83 49.49 -24.73 -53.87
C ASP A 83 48.12 -25.17 -53.29
N SER A 84 47.11 -25.26 -54.18
CA SER A 84 45.70 -25.68 -54.01
C SER A 84 44.69 -24.73 -53.30
N LEU A 85 43.98 -23.94 -54.12
CA LEU A 85 42.71 -23.24 -53.79
C LEU A 85 41.50 -24.16 -54.03
N PRO A 86 40.34 -24.02 -53.35
CA PRO A 86 39.81 -22.79 -52.71
C PRO A 86 39.15 -22.99 -51.32
N LEU A 87 39.72 -22.35 -50.30
CA LEU A 87 38.93 -21.70 -49.25
C LEU A 87 39.42 -20.25 -49.26
N THR A 88 38.55 -19.29 -49.55
CA THR A 88 38.89 -17.85 -49.58
C THR A 88 39.20 -17.26 -48.20
N THR A 89 39.34 -18.08 -47.16
CA THR A 89 39.57 -17.62 -45.79
C THR A 89 40.96 -18.01 -45.29
N GLN A 90 41.64 -17.04 -44.67
CA GLN A 90 42.85 -17.32 -43.88
C GLN A 90 42.47 -18.27 -42.73
N PRO A 91 43.36 -19.18 -42.30
CA PRO A 91 43.08 -20.03 -41.16
C PRO A 91 42.87 -19.18 -39.90
N LEU A 92 41.91 -19.55 -39.07
CA LEU A 92 41.72 -18.99 -37.73
C LEU A 92 42.90 -19.45 -36.86
N VAL A 93 43.83 -18.53 -36.60
CA VAL A 93 45.03 -18.81 -35.80
C VAL A 93 44.71 -18.70 -34.31
N LEU A 94 44.80 -19.83 -33.60
CA LEU A 94 44.68 -19.88 -32.15
C LEU A 94 46.04 -19.61 -31.52
N ALA A 95 46.33 -18.35 -31.22
CA ALA A 95 47.62 -17.91 -30.66
C ALA A 95 47.61 -17.76 -29.13
N SER A 96 46.43 -17.69 -28.50
CA SER A 96 46.25 -17.41 -27.07
C SER A 96 45.26 -18.39 -26.45
N THR A 97 45.49 -18.73 -25.19
CA THR A 97 44.57 -19.55 -24.39
C THR A 97 43.62 -18.72 -23.53
N SER A 98 43.82 -17.40 -23.46
CA SER A 98 43.11 -16.50 -22.55
C SER A 98 41.90 -15.79 -23.16
N GLU A 99 41.67 -15.94 -24.46
CA GLU A 99 40.63 -15.21 -25.19
C GLU A 99 39.71 -16.16 -25.98
N PRO A 100 38.42 -15.82 -26.14
CA PRO A 100 37.53 -16.53 -27.03
C PRO A 100 37.74 -16.11 -28.49
N TYR A 101 37.61 -17.06 -29.40
CA TYR A 101 37.70 -16.84 -30.85
C TYR A 101 36.32 -16.95 -31.49
N SER A 102 35.94 -15.96 -32.30
CA SER A 102 34.67 -16.00 -33.04
C SER A 102 34.78 -16.90 -34.26
N VAL A 103 33.85 -17.85 -34.39
CA VAL A 103 33.82 -18.82 -35.50
C VAL A 103 33.15 -18.23 -36.74
N VAL A 104 32.28 -17.24 -36.57
CA VAL A 104 31.58 -16.56 -37.68
C VAL A 104 32.29 -15.25 -37.97
N SER A 105 33.13 -15.25 -39.00
CA SER A 105 33.94 -14.11 -39.41
C SER A 105 34.15 -14.05 -40.91
N ARG A 106 34.12 -12.84 -41.48
CA ARG A 106 34.35 -12.60 -42.92
C ARG A 106 35.73 -13.05 -43.40
N THR A 107 36.72 -13.07 -42.51
CA THR A 107 38.13 -13.34 -42.89
C THR A 107 38.53 -14.81 -42.72
N THR A 108 37.88 -15.52 -41.78
CA THR A 108 38.29 -16.86 -41.36
C THR A 108 37.22 -17.95 -41.60
N SER A 109 35.98 -17.58 -41.96
CA SER A 109 34.86 -18.51 -42.17
C SER A 109 34.16 -18.34 -43.52
N SER A 110 33.54 -19.40 -44.02
CA SER A 110 32.83 -19.42 -45.31
C SER A 110 31.56 -18.55 -45.35
N GLY A 111 31.09 -18.08 -44.19
CA GLY A 111 29.70 -17.64 -44.03
C GLY A 111 28.73 -18.81 -44.02
N TYR A 112 27.44 -18.52 -43.82
CA TYR A 112 26.39 -19.53 -43.87
C TYR A 112 26.11 -19.94 -45.31
N PHE A 113 26.03 -21.25 -45.56
CA PHE A 113 25.63 -21.79 -46.85
C PHE A 113 24.65 -22.96 -46.69
N ALA A 114 23.80 -23.11 -47.70
CA ALA A 114 22.77 -24.13 -47.75
C ALA A 114 23.36 -25.55 -47.95
N VAL A 115 22.91 -26.51 -47.15
CA VAL A 115 23.27 -27.94 -47.29
C VAL A 115 22.01 -28.76 -47.57
N GLN A 116 22.12 -29.85 -48.35
CA GLN A 116 20.95 -30.70 -48.61
C GLN A 116 20.45 -31.35 -47.31
N PRO A 117 19.13 -31.28 -47.00
CA PRO A 117 18.61 -31.83 -45.75
C PRO A 117 18.84 -33.35 -45.57
N GLU A 118 18.91 -34.09 -46.67
CA GLU A 118 19.16 -35.54 -46.68
C GLU A 118 20.53 -35.90 -46.08
N ASP A 119 21.55 -35.07 -46.30
CA ASP A 119 22.90 -35.26 -45.74
C ASP A 119 22.91 -35.10 -44.22
N PHE A 120 22.10 -34.17 -43.68
CA PHE A 120 22.03 -33.90 -42.25
C PHE A 120 21.42 -35.06 -41.44
N PHE A 121 20.34 -35.66 -41.95
CA PHE A 121 19.57 -36.71 -41.26
C PHE A 121 20.06 -38.13 -41.53
N SER A 122 21.02 -38.34 -42.43
CA SER A 122 21.61 -39.66 -42.68
C SER A 122 22.38 -40.14 -41.43
N LEU A 123 21.75 -41.04 -40.66
CA LEU A 123 22.09 -41.30 -39.26
C LEU A 123 23.21 -42.33 -39.01
N SER A 124 23.95 -42.81 -40.02
CA SER A 124 24.97 -43.87 -39.75
C SER A 124 26.01 -44.21 -40.82
N GLN A 125 26.01 -43.61 -42.03
CA GLN A 125 26.85 -44.12 -43.14
C GLN A 125 27.74 -43.11 -43.88
N GLN A 126 27.68 -41.81 -43.57
CA GLN A 126 28.60 -40.86 -44.19
C GLN A 126 29.94 -40.81 -43.43
N THR A 127 30.97 -41.35 -44.07
CA THR A 127 32.39 -41.23 -43.67
C THR A 127 33.06 -39.99 -44.27
N GLU A 128 32.34 -39.25 -45.12
CA GLU A 128 32.87 -38.11 -45.86
C GLU A 128 32.29 -36.81 -45.32
N MET A 129 33.17 -35.80 -45.17
CA MET A 129 32.79 -34.45 -44.78
C MET A 129 31.87 -33.81 -45.84
N PRO A 130 30.92 -32.94 -45.44
CA PRO A 130 30.08 -32.20 -46.39
C PRO A 130 30.96 -31.41 -47.36
N GLN A 131 30.66 -31.46 -48.66
CA GLN A 131 31.41 -30.66 -49.62
C GLN A 131 31.14 -29.18 -49.37
N VAL A 132 32.20 -28.44 -49.04
CA VAL A 132 32.15 -26.99 -48.91
C VAL A 132 32.06 -26.40 -50.33
N PRO A 133 30.98 -25.68 -50.67
CA PRO A 133 30.86 -25.06 -51.98
C PRO A 133 31.97 -24.02 -52.18
N ASN A 134 32.44 -23.92 -53.42
CA ASN A 134 33.45 -22.94 -53.79
C ASN A 134 32.79 -21.55 -53.92
N LEU A 135 32.65 -20.85 -52.79
CA LEU A 135 32.00 -19.55 -52.69
C LEU A 135 32.99 -18.41 -53.00
N SER A 136 32.58 -17.46 -53.83
CA SER A 136 33.32 -16.19 -54.00
C SER A 136 33.10 -15.26 -52.79
N ASP A 137 34.02 -14.33 -52.52
CA ASP A 137 33.89 -13.37 -51.40
C ASP A 137 32.56 -12.58 -51.39
N ASP A 138 31.97 -12.35 -52.56
CA ASP A 138 30.65 -11.69 -52.73
C ASP A 138 29.45 -12.53 -52.24
N GLN A 139 29.65 -13.82 -51.91
CA GLN A 139 28.60 -14.76 -51.49
C GLN A 139 28.62 -15.06 -49.98
N PHE A 140 29.42 -14.33 -49.19
CA PHE A 140 29.43 -14.49 -47.73
C PHE A 140 28.10 -14.05 -47.10
N GLU A 141 27.30 -15.00 -46.62
CA GLU A 141 26.04 -14.72 -45.92
C GLU A 141 26.20 -14.79 -44.40
N LEU A 142 25.86 -13.70 -43.71
CA LEU A 142 25.83 -13.64 -42.23
C LEU A 142 24.52 -14.18 -41.64
N PHE A 143 23.44 -14.14 -42.40
CA PHE A 143 22.09 -14.43 -41.93
C PHE A 143 21.53 -15.68 -42.63
N PRO A 144 21.49 -16.84 -41.96
CA PRO A 144 20.95 -18.06 -42.56
C PRO A 144 19.45 -17.93 -42.86
N ASP A 145 19.01 -18.34 -44.06
CA ASP A 145 17.58 -18.44 -44.39
C ASP A 145 17.05 -19.87 -44.21
N TYR A 146 16.58 -20.16 -42.99
CA TYR A 146 15.98 -21.46 -42.67
C TYR A 146 14.60 -21.71 -43.31
N ARG A 147 13.96 -20.71 -43.94
CA ARG A 147 12.70 -20.94 -44.69
C ARG A 147 12.95 -21.52 -46.07
N SER A 148 14.04 -21.09 -46.73
CA SER A 148 14.40 -21.61 -48.05
C SER A 148 15.13 -22.94 -47.94
N ASN A 149 16.01 -23.09 -46.94
CA ASN A 149 16.67 -24.36 -46.64
C ASN A 149 16.78 -24.57 -45.13
N PRO A 150 16.16 -25.63 -44.56
CA PRO A 150 16.18 -25.88 -43.11
C PRO A 150 17.56 -26.28 -42.57
N VAL A 151 18.52 -26.64 -43.43
CA VAL A 151 19.90 -26.96 -43.04
C VAL A 151 20.88 -25.94 -43.63
N GLN A 152 21.64 -25.32 -42.74
CA GLN A 152 22.66 -24.33 -43.07
C GLN A 152 23.98 -24.73 -42.40
N ALA A 153 25.12 -24.47 -43.04
CA ALA A 153 26.43 -24.81 -42.50
C ALA A 153 27.42 -23.65 -42.60
N ILE A 154 28.45 -23.71 -41.75
CA ILE A 154 29.61 -22.82 -41.75
C ILE A 154 30.86 -23.69 -41.75
N ALA A 155 31.83 -23.37 -42.60
CA ALA A 155 33.13 -24.03 -42.68
C ALA A 155 34.24 -23.05 -42.32
N LEU A 156 35.26 -23.53 -41.61
CA LEU A 156 36.48 -22.78 -41.30
C LEU A 156 37.69 -23.72 -41.15
N ARG A 157 38.89 -23.18 -41.37
CA ARG A 157 40.16 -23.85 -41.06
C ARG A 157 40.75 -23.25 -39.80
N VAL A 158 41.19 -24.08 -38.88
CA VAL A 158 41.77 -23.66 -37.60
C VAL A 158 43.21 -24.11 -37.54
N ASP A 159 44.11 -23.18 -37.21
CA ASP A 159 45.54 -23.43 -36.97
C ASP A 159 45.83 -23.26 -35.49
N ASN A 160 46.05 -24.36 -34.77
CA ASN A 160 46.29 -24.32 -33.33
C ASN A 160 47.77 -24.11 -33.02
N GLN A 161 48.18 -22.86 -32.73
CA GLN A 161 49.55 -22.52 -32.37
C GLN A 161 49.81 -22.57 -30.85
N THR A 162 48.82 -22.98 -30.07
CA THR A 162 48.96 -23.14 -28.61
C THR A 162 49.45 -24.55 -28.24
N SER A 163 49.86 -24.73 -26.98
CA SER A 163 50.25 -26.04 -26.45
C SER A 163 49.07 -26.91 -25.97
N THR A 164 47.85 -26.37 -25.96
CA THR A 164 46.66 -27.10 -25.47
C THR A 164 45.91 -27.76 -26.63
N LYS A 165 45.44 -28.98 -26.38
CA LYS A 165 44.58 -29.72 -27.31
C LYS A 165 43.09 -29.66 -26.95
N ASP A 166 42.77 -29.27 -25.71
CA ASP A 166 41.42 -29.33 -25.18
C ASP A 166 40.71 -27.99 -25.40
N TRP A 167 39.86 -27.96 -26.41
CA TRP A 167 39.07 -26.79 -26.80
C TRP A 167 37.57 -27.05 -26.59
N VAL A 168 36.81 -25.98 -26.49
CA VAL A 168 35.36 -26.02 -26.33
C VAL A 168 34.73 -25.07 -27.33
N LEU A 169 33.84 -25.62 -28.16
CA LEU A 169 32.98 -24.87 -29.06
C LEU A 169 31.67 -24.56 -28.33
N HIS A 170 31.48 -23.28 -28.01
CA HIS A 170 30.26 -22.77 -27.41
C HIS A 170 29.30 -22.26 -28.49
N VAL A 171 28.04 -22.64 -28.39
CA VAL A 171 26.97 -22.17 -29.26
C VAL A 171 25.81 -21.65 -28.42
N SER A 172 25.48 -20.36 -28.56
CA SER A 172 24.39 -19.74 -27.79
C SER A 172 23.02 -20.37 -28.13
N ASN A 173 22.08 -20.36 -27.19
CA ASN A 173 20.72 -20.95 -27.31
C ASN A 173 19.77 -20.16 -28.23
N PHE A 174 20.25 -19.70 -29.39
CA PHE A 174 19.49 -18.90 -30.36
C PHE A 174 19.40 -19.64 -31.70
N GLY A 175 18.18 -20.03 -32.10
CA GLY A 175 17.85 -20.39 -33.48
C GLY A 175 17.75 -21.90 -33.75
N PRO A 176 18.86 -22.62 -34.01
CA PRO A 176 18.82 -24.03 -34.44
C PRO A 176 18.37 -25.06 -33.39
N ASP A 177 17.65 -26.06 -33.86
CA ASP A 177 17.18 -27.23 -33.11
C ASP A 177 18.34 -28.18 -32.78
N GLN A 178 19.17 -28.47 -33.78
CA GLN A 178 20.28 -29.42 -33.70
C GLN A 178 21.53 -28.86 -34.38
N TYR A 179 22.69 -29.25 -33.85
CA TYR A 179 23.98 -28.94 -34.44
C TYR A 179 24.75 -30.24 -34.69
N VAL A 180 25.48 -30.27 -35.80
CA VAL A 180 26.44 -31.32 -36.11
C VAL A 180 27.77 -30.64 -36.41
N VAL A 181 28.82 -31.03 -35.71
CA VAL A 181 30.18 -30.56 -35.93
C VAL A 181 30.97 -31.69 -36.57
N TRP A 182 31.59 -31.39 -37.70
CA TRP A 182 32.55 -32.25 -38.35
C TRP A 182 33.95 -31.68 -38.14
N LEU A 183 34.87 -32.53 -37.70
CA LEU A 183 36.28 -32.22 -37.56
C LEU A 183 37.07 -33.10 -38.53
N LYS A 184 38.03 -32.51 -39.22
CA LYS A 184 38.99 -33.25 -40.04
C LYS A 184 40.40 -32.79 -39.72
N THR A 185 41.20 -33.70 -39.18
CA THR A 185 42.60 -33.47 -38.84
C THR A 185 43.43 -34.51 -39.57
N GLY A 186 44.20 -34.08 -40.56
CA GLY A 186 44.88 -35.00 -41.49
C GLY A 186 43.90 -35.90 -42.25
N GLN A 187 43.92 -37.21 -41.97
CA GLN A 187 43.03 -38.22 -42.56
C GLN A 187 41.89 -38.66 -41.63
N GLU A 188 41.90 -38.26 -40.36
CA GLU A 188 40.85 -38.62 -39.41
C GLU A 188 39.67 -37.66 -39.53
N ILE A 189 38.46 -38.22 -39.58
CA ILE A 189 37.21 -37.47 -39.62
C ILE A 189 36.37 -37.86 -38.40
N GLU A 190 36.01 -36.87 -37.60
CA GLU A 190 35.17 -37.04 -36.41
C GLU A 190 33.85 -36.28 -36.60
N ARG A 191 32.73 -36.92 -36.25
CA ARG A 191 31.39 -36.32 -36.26
C ARG A 191 30.87 -36.24 -34.84
N LEU A 192 30.61 -35.02 -34.37
CA LEU A 192 30.05 -34.72 -33.06
C LEU A 192 28.64 -34.16 -33.22
N THR A 193 27.65 -34.80 -32.60
CA THR A 193 26.25 -34.34 -32.64
C THR A 193 25.87 -33.65 -31.33
N VAL A 194 25.19 -32.51 -31.45
CA VAL A 194 24.59 -31.78 -30.33
C VAL A 194 23.09 -31.79 -30.49
N GLU A 195 22.45 -32.63 -29.68
CA GLU A 195 21.01 -32.60 -29.51
C GLU A 195 20.59 -31.55 -28.48
N ALA A 196 19.34 -31.09 -28.59
CA ALA A 196 18.71 -30.26 -27.57
C ALA A 196 18.48 -31.08 -26.29
N GLY A 197 19.17 -30.69 -25.21
CA GLY A 197 19.11 -31.28 -23.87
C GLY A 197 20.24 -30.76 -22.97
N HIS A 198 20.25 -31.19 -21.69
CA HIS A 198 21.30 -30.85 -20.74
C HIS A 198 22.63 -31.51 -21.13
N GLN A 199 23.47 -30.79 -21.87
CA GLN A 199 24.85 -31.21 -22.12
C GLN A 199 25.71 -30.92 -20.88
N PRO A 200 26.61 -31.83 -20.48
CA PRO A 200 27.40 -31.71 -19.25
C PRO A 200 28.33 -30.48 -19.26
N LEU A 201 28.65 -29.94 -20.43
CA LEU A 201 29.47 -28.74 -20.62
C LEU A 201 28.67 -27.47 -20.89
N GLY A 202 27.34 -27.51 -21.06
CA GLY A 202 26.56 -26.31 -21.39
C GLY A 202 26.42 -25.33 -20.21
N ASN A 203 26.04 -24.08 -20.52
CA ASN A 203 25.75 -23.04 -19.54
C ASN A 203 24.31 -22.52 -19.68
N ALA A 204 23.91 -21.57 -18.83
CA ALA A 204 22.57 -20.99 -18.88
C ALA A 204 22.22 -20.36 -20.24
N LEU A 205 23.20 -19.99 -21.06
CA LEU A 205 23.02 -19.16 -22.26
C LEU A 205 23.36 -19.89 -23.57
N GLY A 206 23.87 -21.12 -23.50
CA GLY A 206 24.24 -21.89 -24.67
C GLY A 206 24.74 -23.30 -24.38
N ARG A 207 24.91 -24.05 -25.46
CA ARG A 207 25.43 -25.41 -25.50
C ARG A 207 26.94 -25.36 -25.71
N ALA A 208 27.65 -26.42 -25.33
CA ALA A 208 29.09 -26.48 -25.51
C ALA A 208 29.56 -27.90 -25.79
N ILE A 209 30.53 -28.01 -26.69
CA ILE A 209 31.09 -29.27 -27.17
C ILE A 209 32.60 -29.24 -26.94
N SER A 210 33.15 -30.31 -26.38
CA SER A 210 34.60 -30.48 -26.33
C SER A 210 35.12 -30.89 -27.70
N LEU A 211 36.14 -30.18 -28.18
CA LEU A 211 36.88 -30.48 -29.41
C LEU A 211 38.33 -30.79 -29.04
N SER A 212 38.91 -31.81 -29.66
CA SER A 212 40.34 -32.09 -29.58
C SER A 212 41.03 -31.49 -30.80
N LEU A 213 41.75 -30.38 -30.63
CA LEU A 213 42.48 -29.70 -31.71
C LEU A 213 43.99 -29.86 -31.45
N PRO A 214 44.71 -30.76 -32.14
CA PRO A 214 46.13 -30.98 -31.88
C PRO A 214 46.99 -29.72 -32.08
N ALA A 215 48.01 -29.56 -31.24
CA ALA A 215 48.93 -28.42 -31.33
C ALA A 215 49.81 -28.53 -32.59
N GLY A 216 49.89 -27.44 -33.36
CA GLY A 216 50.69 -27.33 -34.59
C GLY A 216 50.07 -27.98 -35.83
N GLU A 217 48.83 -28.48 -35.75
CA GLU A 217 48.13 -29.08 -36.88
C GLU A 217 46.94 -28.22 -37.33
N GLN A 218 46.71 -28.18 -38.65
CA GLN A 218 45.53 -27.55 -39.21
C GLN A 218 44.34 -28.51 -39.17
N THR A 219 43.24 -28.04 -38.60
CA THR A 219 41.97 -28.79 -38.52
C THR A 219 40.88 -28.05 -39.28
N GLU A 220 40.16 -28.77 -40.13
CA GLU A 220 38.97 -28.26 -40.82
C GLU A 220 37.72 -28.53 -39.97
N ILE A 221 36.93 -27.49 -39.73
CA ILE A 221 35.70 -27.57 -38.93
C ILE A 221 34.52 -27.20 -39.81
N VAL A 222 33.50 -28.06 -39.87
CA VAL A 222 32.21 -27.76 -40.51
C VAL A 222 31.08 -27.88 -39.48
N LEU A 223 30.43 -26.77 -39.18
CA LEU A 223 29.29 -26.67 -38.28
C LEU A 223 27.99 -26.63 -39.09
N GLN A 224 27.24 -27.73 -39.08
CA GLN A 224 25.90 -27.80 -39.66
C GLN A 224 24.83 -27.49 -38.60
N GLN A 225 23.78 -26.82 -39.02
CA GLN A 225 22.69 -26.34 -38.18
C GLN A 225 21.35 -26.68 -38.84
N TYR A 226 20.45 -27.29 -38.08
CA TYR A 226 19.08 -27.56 -38.53
C TYR A 226 18.09 -26.70 -37.74
N ALA A 227 17.14 -26.06 -38.44
CA ALA A 227 16.04 -25.34 -37.81
C ALA A 227 14.74 -25.46 -38.63
N THR A 228 13.62 -25.65 -37.96
CA THR A 228 12.28 -25.68 -38.60
C THR A 228 11.70 -24.29 -38.90
N HIS A 229 12.25 -23.24 -38.28
CA HIS A 229 11.79 -21.84 -38.38
C HIS A 229 12.97 -20.87 -38.47
N LYS A 230 12.73 -19.61 -38.88
CA LYS A 230 13.80 -18.56 -38.91
C LYS A 230 14.33 -18.31 -37.50
N GLY A 231 15.55 -18.79 -37.23
CA GLY A 231 16.31 -18.55 -36.01
C GLY A 231 17.05 -17.20 -36.00
N TRP A 232 17.34 -16.69 -34.81
CA TRP A 232 18.40 -15.69 -34.61
C TRP A 232 19.77 -16.31 -34.90
N ILE A 233 20.75 -15.51 -35.32
CA ILE A 233 22.11 -16.00 -35.50
C ILE A 233 22.68 -16.38 -34.13
N PRO A 234 23.12 -17.63 -33.90
CA PRO A 234 23.80 -17.97 -32.67
C PRO A 234 25.19 -17.34 -32.64
N TYR A 235 25.61 -16.89 -31.47
CA TYR A 235 27.04 -16.71 -31.21
C TYR A 235 27.69 -18.10 -31.18
N VAL A 236 28.76 -18.25 -31.95
CA VAL A 236 29.59 -19.44 -31.98
C VAL A 236 31.02 -19.03 -31.62
N GLY A 237 31.46 -19.44 -30.45
CA GLY A 237 32.77 -19.09 -29.90
C GLY A 237 33.61 -20.33 -29.62
N LEU A 238 34.88 -20.29 -29.97
CA LEU A 238 35.85 -21.32 -29.69
C LEU A 238 36.80 -20.84 -28.57
N MET A 239 36.95 -21.62 -27.50
CA MET A 239 37.80 -21.24 -26.37
C MET A 239 38.43 -22.47 -25.72
N THR A 240 39.48 -22.29 -24.94
CA THR A 240 40.11 -23.43 -24.24
C THR A 240 39.18 -23.99 -23.17
N ALA A 241 39.28 -25.28 -22.86
CA ALA A 241 38.44 -25.91 -21.84
C ALA A 241 38.58 -25.25 -20.46
N GLU A 242 39.80 -24.83 -20.10
CA GLU A 242 40.07 -24.10 -18.86
C GLU A 242 39.35 -22.73 -18.86
N HIS A 243 39.50 -21.94 -19.93
CA HIS A 243 38.85 -20.65 -20.06
C HIS A 243 37.32 -20.79 -20.05
N TYR A 244 36.78 -21.77 -20.77
CA TYR A 244 35.35 -22.06 -20.82
C TYR A 244 34.80 -22.32 -19.41
N SER A 245 35.46 -23.17 -18.62
CA SER A 245 34.98 -23.52 -17.27
C SER A 245 34.86 -22.30 -16.36
N GLN A 246 35.85 -21.40 -16.40
CA GLN A 246 35.86 -20.18 -15.60
C GLN A 246 34.84 -19.16 -16.11
N TRP A 247 34.75 -19.01 -17.42
CA TRP A 247 33.80 -18.10 -18.05
C TRP A 247 32.35 -18.55 -17.83
N SER A 248 32.05 -19.84 -18.05
CA SER A 248 30.73 -20.44 -17.82
C SER A 248 30.26 -20.27 -16.39
N ALA A 249 31.10 -20.60 -15.41
CA ALA A 249 30.77 -20.45 -13.99
C ALA A 249 30.47 -18.98 -13.63
N ARG A 250 31.22 -18.02 -14.19
CA ARG A 250 30.97 -16.59 -13.98
C ARG A 250 29.63 -16.16 -14.58
N VAL A 251 29.38 -16.54 -15.84
CA VAL A 251 28.17 -16.19 -16.57
C VAL A 251 26.92 -16.75 -15.87
N ASP A 252 26.95 -18.02 -15.47
CA ASP A 252 25.85 -18.68 -14.76
C ASP A 252 25.54 -18.01 -13.43
N PHE A 253 26.58 -17.77 -12.62
CA PHE A 253 26.40 -17.13 -11.32
C PHE A 253 25.75 -15.75 -11.45
N ILE A 254 26.25 -14.91 -12.36
CA ILE A 254 25.75 -13.54 -12.53
C ILE A 254 24.32 -13.57 -13.10
N TYR A 255 24.07 -14.40 -14.11
CA TYR A 255 22.76 -14.52 -14.75
C TYR A 255 21.69 -15.03 -13.76
N GLN A 256 21.98 -16.12 -13.03
CA GLN A 256 21.06 -16.68 -12.03
C GLN A 256 20.80 -15.70 -10.89
N ALA A 257 21.83 -14.97 -10.42
CA ALA A 257 21.67 -13.95 -9.40
C ALA A 257 20.74 -12.82 -9.87
N ALA A 258 20.91 -12.34 -11.11
CA ALA A 258 20.05 -11.31 -11.71
C ALA A 258 18.59 -11.77 -11.85
N VAL A 259 18.34 -13.00 -12.30
CA VAL A 259 16.99 -13.60 -12.34
C VAL A 259 16.39 -13.66 -10.94
N GLY A 260 17.14 -14.16 -9.96
CA GLY A 260 16.69 -14.25 -8.56
C GLY A 260 16.32 -12.90 -7.96
N VAL A 261 17.10 -11.86 -8.24
CA VAL A 261 16.82 -10.48 -7.82
C VAL A 261 15.50 -9.99 -8.41
N ILE A 262 15.29 -10.07 -9.74
CA ILE A 262 14.06 -9.56 -10.36
C ILE A 262 12.83 -10.35 -9.91
N LEU A 263 12.94 -11.67 -9.74
CA LEU A 263 11.85 -12.50 -9.24
C LEU A 263 11.49 -12.16 -7.78
N GLY A 264 12.51 -12.00 -6.92
CA GLY A 264 12.31 -11.55 -5.54
C GLY A 264 11.64 -10.18 -5.46
N LEU A 265 12.04 -9.25 -6.35
CA LEU A 265 11.45 -7.92 -6.44
C LEU A 265 10.01 -7.94 -6.98
N SER A 266 9.71 -8.83 -7.93
CA SER A 266 8.35 -9.07 -8.42
C SER A 266 7.43 -9.55 -7.31
N VAL A 267 7.87 -10.52 -6.50
CA VAL A 267 7.10 -11.03 -5.36
C VAL A 267 6.92 -9.94 -4.29
N ALA A 268 7.98 -9.22 -3.94
CA ALA A 268 7.92 -8.14 -2.97
C ALA A 268 6.97 -7.02 -3.43
N GLY A 269 7.00 -6.66 -4.71
CA GLY A 269 6.07 -5.70 -5.30
C GLY A 269 4.62 -6.17 -5.24
N LEU A 270 4.35 -7.45 -5.49
CA LEU A 270 3.00 -8.02 -5.43
C LEU A 270 2.45 -8.02 -4.00
N LEU A 271 3.29 -8.35 -3.02
CA LEU A 271 2.95 -8.24 -1.59
C LEU A 271 2.65 -6.79 -1.21
N CYS A 272 3.49 -5.84 -1.65
CA CYS A 272 3.23 -4.42 -1.46
C CYS A 272 1.90 -3.98 -2.09
N TRP A 273 1.54 -4.49 -3.27
CA TRP A 273 0.24 -4.23 -3.87
C TRP A 273 -0.92 -4.81 -3.05
N LEU A 274 -0.82 -6.05 -2.56
CA LEU A 274 -1.85 -6.66 -1.73
C LEU A 274 -2.11 -5.85 -0.45
N LEU A 275 -1.04 -5.33 0.16
CA LEU A 275 -1.09 -4.55 1.39
C LEU A 275 -1.52 -3.10 1.17
N LEU A 276 -1.03 -2.43 0.13
CA LEU A 276 -1.24 -0.99 -0.10
C LEU A 276 -2.37 -0.69 -1.09
N ARG A 277 -2.79 -1.67 -1.89
CA ARG A 277 -3.79 -1.54 -2.97
C ARG A 277 -3.46 -0.45 -4.01
N GLU A 278 -2.18 -0.12 -4.13
CA GLU A 278 -1.67 0.89 -5.06
C GLU A 278 -1.32 0.25 -6.42
N PRO A 279 -1.94 0.66 -7.54
CA PRO A 279 -1.81 -0.01 -8.84
C PRO A 279 -0.38 0.03 -9.40
N THR A 280 0.43 1.00 -8.99
CA THR A 280 1.82 1.12 -9.44
C THR A 280 2.66 -0.09 -9.02
N PHE A 281 2.42 -0.65 -7.84
CA PHE A 281 3.12 -1.86 -7.38
C PHE A 281 2.69 -3.10 -8.16
N PHE A 282 1.42 -3.20 -8.51
CA PHE A 282 0.92 -4.28 -9.35
C PHE A 282 1.61 -4.28 -10.71
N TRP A 283 1.56 -3.16 -11.42
CA TRP A 283 2.15 -3.06 -12.76
C TRP A 283 3.69 -3.18 -12.74
N ALA A 284 4.36 -2.67 -11.70
CA ALA A 284 5.80 -2.89 -11.52
C ALA A 284 6.13 -4.39 -11.41
N SER A 285 5.34 -5.13 -10.64
CA SER A 285 5.54 -6.56 -10.40
C SER A 285 5.25 -7.39 -11.64
N ILE A 286 4.15 -7.07 -12.34
CA ILE A 286 3.81 -7.74 -13.60
C ILE A 286 4.87 -7.45 -14.66
N SER A 287 5.35 -6.20 -14.77
CA SER A 287 6.41 -5.84 -15.71
C SER A 287 7.71 -6.57 -15.40
N ALA A 288 8.15 -6.56 -14.13
CA ALA A 288 9.34 -7.29 -13.70
C ALA A 288 9.20 -8.81 -13.94
N LEU A 289 8.02 -9.39 -13.71
CA LEU A 289 7.75 -10.80 -13.98
C LEU A 289 7.80 -11.11 -15.49
N CYS A 290 7.20 -10.27 -16.34
CA CYS A 290 7.23 -10.47 -17.80
C CYS A 290 8.67 -10.39 -18.32
N VAL A 291 9.46 -9.44 -17.81
CA VAL A 291 10.89 -9.33 -18.10
C VAL A 291 11.66 -10.56 -17.59
N SER A 292 11.37 -11.06 -16.38
CA SER A 292 11.96 -12.31 -15.90
C SER A 292 11.61 -13.50 -16.79
N LEU A 293 10.36 -13.61 -17.24
CA LEU A 293 9.93 -14.67 -18.15
C LEU A 293 10.64 -14.56 -19.51
N TYR A 294 10.79 -13.35 -20.04
CA TYR A 294 11.58 -13.09 -21.24
C TYR A 294 13.00 -13.62 -21.10
N TYR A 295 13.69 -13.27 -20.02
CA TYR A 295 15.06 -13.75 -19.84
C TYR A 295 15.10 -15.25 -19.51
N LEU A 296 14.19 -15.78 -18.71
CA LEU A 296 14.10 -17.21 -18.39
C LEU A 296 13.89 -18.07 -19.64
N GLU A 297 13.16 -17.59 -20.65
CA GLU A 297 13.03 -18.25 -21.96
C GLU A 297 14.39 -18.43 -22.67
N HIS A 298 15.41 -17.63 -22.32
CA HIS A 298 16.78 -17.77 -22.84
C HIS A 298 17.63 -18.77 -22.02
N GLY A 299 17.14 -19.21 -20.87
CA GLY A 299 17.84 -20.03 -19.90
C GLY A 299 17.52 -21.53 -19.99
N TYR A 300 18.45 -22.39 -19.56
CA TYR A 300 18.22 -23.85 -19.41
C TYR A 300 16.99 -24.20 -18.53
N LEU A 301 16.64 -23.34 -17.56
CA LEU A 301 15.48 -23.57 -16.69
C LEU A 301 14.17 -23.75 -17.47
N PHE A 302 14.01 -23.07 -18.61
CA PHE A 302 12.81 -23.19 -19.44
C PHE A 302 12.66 -24.60 -20.03
N GLU A 303 13.76 -25.18 -20.51
CA GLU A 303 13.81 -26.56 -21.01
C GLU A 303 13.43 -27.56 -19.90
N HIS A 304 13.95 -27.34 -18.67
CA HIS A 304 13.67 -28.21 -17.53
C HIS A 304 12.19 -28.20 -17.10
N PHE A 305 11.54 -27.03 -17.10
CA PHE A 305 10.15 -26.90 -16.66
C PHE A 305 9.12 -27.28 -17.72
N TYR A 306 9.37 -26.95 -18.99
CA TYR A 306 8.37 -27.10 -20.04
C TYR A 306 8.59 -28.30 -20.95
N GLY A 307 9.76 -28.95 -20.90
CA GLY A 307 10.07 -30.13 -21.73
C GLY A 307 10.07 -29.84 -23.25
N VAL A 308 9.95 -28.57 -23.64
CA VAL A 308 10.02 -28.12 -25.04
C VAL A 308 11.49 -27.83 -25.34
N LYS A 309 12.01 -28.46 -26.41
CA LYS A 309 13.33 -28.15 -26.98
C LYS A 309 13.36 -26.64 -27.31
N HIS A 310 14.53 -26.01 -27.32
CA HIS A 310 14.77 -24.55 -27.48
C HIS A 310 14.21 -23.88 -28.78
N GLN A 311 13.18 -24.45 -29.40
CA GLN A 311 12.32 -23.86 -30.41
C GLN A 311 11.79 -22.52 -29.92
N ARG A 312 12.39 -21.44 -30.44
CA ARG A 312 11.83 -20.11 -30.30
C ARG A 312 10.67 -19.98 -31.27
N GLY A 313 9.51 -20.46 -30.83
CA GLY A 313 8.23 -20.25 -31.51
C GLY A 313 7.77 -18.80 -31.43
N ASP A 314 6.52 -18.55 -31.82
CA ASP A 314 5.93 -17.22 -31.71
C ASP A 314 5.74 -16.73 -30.25
N SER A 315 5.93 -17.61 -29.25
CA SER A 315 5.89 -17.29 -27.82
C SER A 315 6.81 -16.13 -27.42
N PHE A 316 8.00 -16.07 -28.00
CA PHE A 316 8.97 -15.02 -27.78
C PHE A 316 8.39 -13.63 -28.07
N TRP A 317 7.66 -13.52 -29.19
CA TRP A 317 7.04 -12.27 -29.62
C TRP A 317 5.87 -11.88 -28.71
N TRP A 318 5.11 -12.85 -28.21
CA TRP A 318 4.08 -12.63 -27.19
C TRP A 318 4.66 -12.10 -25.88
N ILE A 319 5.75 -12.68 -25.40
CA ILE A 319 6.39 -12.27 -24.14
C ILE A 319 6.96 -10.86 -24.26
N ILE A 320 7.57 -10.50 -25.40
CA ILE A 320 8.02 -9.13 -25.66
C ILE A 320 6.82 -8.16 -25.64
N SER A 321 5.74 -8.46 -26.35
CA SER A 321 4.55 -7.61 -26.36
C SER A 321 3.95 -7.39 -24.98
N LEU A 322 3.86 -8.47 -24.17
CA LEU A 322 3.37 -8.41 -22.80
C LEU A 322 4.30 -7.58 -21.91
N SER A 323 5.61 -7.75 -22.08
CA SER A 323 6.64 -6.96 -21.38
C SER A 323 6.54 -5.48 -21.73
N SER A 324 6.43 -5.12 -23.02
CA SER A 324 6.28 -3.74 -23.48
C SER A 324 4.98 -3.09 -22.97
N ALA A 325 3.85 -3.82 -23.04
CA ALA A 325 2.57 -3.32 -22.57
C ALA A 325 2.54 -3.12 -21.05
N SER A 326 3.07 -4.07 -20.28
CA SER A 326 3.15 -3.98 -18.82
C SER A 326 4.10 -2.87 -18.35
N LEU A 327 5.23 -2.67 -19.04
CA LEU A 327 6.19 -1.60 -18.79
C LEU A 327 5.56 -0.21 -19.01
N LEU A 328 4.75 -0.07 -20.06
CA LEU A 328 4.00 1.15 -20.33
C LEU A 328 2.89 1.40 -19.28
N ALA A 329 2.19 0.33 -18.86
CA ALA A 329 1.18 0.42 -17.81
C ALA A 329 1.81 0.83 -16.46
N PHE A 330 2.99 0.29 -16.15
CA PHE A 330 3.79 0.70 -14.99
C PHE A 330 4.15 2.20 -15.07
N ALA A 331 4.74 2.65 -16.18
CA ALA A 331 5.04 4.05 -16.41
C ALA A 331 3.81 4.96 -16.21
N GLY A 332 2.68 4.56 -16.80
CA GLY A 332 1.45 5.35 -16.74
C GLY A 332 0.81 5.41 -15.35
N SER A 333 0.84 4.30 -14.61
CA SER A 333 0.37 4.25 -13.22
C SER A 333 1.27 5.07 -12.28
N PHE A 334 2.59 5.06 -12.49
CA PHE A 334 3.55 5.83 -11.70
C PHE A 334 3.35 7.35 -11.85
N ILE A 335 3.13 7.83 -13.07
CA ILE A 335 2.94 9.27 -13.34
C ILE A 335 1.53 9.76 -12.96
N GLN A 336 0.56 8.85 -12.83
CA GLN A 336 -0.86 9.17 -12.62
C GLN A 336 -1.44 10.04 -13.74
N LEU A 337 -1.45 9.51 -14.97
CA LEU A 337 -1.95 10.16 -16.21
C LEU A 337 -3.39 10.73 -16.15
N GLY A 338 -4.15 10.48 -15.07
CA GLY A 338 -5.51 10.99 -14.87
C GLY A 338 -5.62 12.51 -14.64
N LYS A 339 -4.53 13.19 -14.22
CA LYS A 339 -4.54 14.63 -13.89
C LYS A 339 -3.54 15.39 -14.78
N GLY A 340 -3.94 15.81 -15.99
CA GLY A 340 -3.22 16.89 -16.70
C GLY A 340 -3.12 16.84 -18.23
N CYS A 341 -3.05 15.68 -18.89
CA CYS A 341 -2.88 15.61 -20.36
C CYS A 341 -3.67 14.46 -21.00
N LYS A 342 -4.85 14.76 -21.58
CA LYS A 342 -5.66 13.77 -22.32
C LYS A 342 -4.91 13.14 -23.49
N ALA A 343 -4.15 13.92 -24.25
CA ALA A 343 -3.39 13.44 -25.41
C ALA A 343 -2.34 12.37 -25.02
N LEU A 344 -1.63 12.58 -23.91
CA LEU A 344 -0.63 11.64 -23.41
C LEU A 344 -1.29 10.33 -22.94
N LYS A 345 -2.46 10.43 -22.29
CA LYS A 345 -3.25 9.27 -21.88
C LYS A 345 -3.71 8.44 -23.09
N ILE A 346 -4.20 9.09 -24.14
CA ILE A 346 -4.58 8.42 -25.40
C ILE A 346 -3.37 7.75 -26.03
N SER A 347 -2.23 8.45 -26.12
CA SER A 347 -0.99 7.90 -26.69
C SER A 347 -0.52 6.64 -25.95
N PHE A 348 -0.53 6.62 -24.61
CA PHE A 348 -0.20 5.42 -23.83
C PHE A 348 -1.14 4.26 -24.15
N TYR A 349 -2.45 4.46 -24.18
CA TYR A 349 -3.37 3.37 -24.51
C TYR A 349 -3.20 2.88 -25.95
N SER A 350 -3.09 3.79 -26.91
CA SER A 350 -2.91 3.42 -28.32
C SER A 350 -1.63 2.61 -28.52
N LEU A 351 -0.51 3.05 -27.94
CA LEU A 351 0.76 2.32 -28.04
C LEU A 351 0.71 0.96 -27.33
N GLY A 352 0.05 0.87 -26.17
CA GLY A 352 -0.16 -0.41 -25.49
C GLY A 352 -1.02 -1.38 -26.30
N ILE A 353 -2.08 -0.89 -26.95
CA ILE A 353 -2.93 -1.69 -27.85
C ILE A 353 -2.12 -2.15 -29.07
N ILE A 354 -1.36 -1.25 -29.71
CA ILE A 354 -0.50 -1.59 -30.85
C ILE A 354 0.50 -2.69 -30.46
N ALA A 355 1.17 -2.56 -29.30
CA ALA A 355 2.09 -3.58 -28.80
C ALA A 355 1.41 -4.94 -28.61
N MET A 356 0.16 -4.98 -28.15
CA MET A 356 -0.61 -6.21 -27.96
C MET A 356 -1.17 -6.81 -29.26
N LEU A 357 -1.29 -6.03 -30.34
CA LEU A 357 -1.74 -6.51 -31.65
C LEU A 357 -0.60 -7.07 -32.51
N LEU A 358 0.63 -6.64 -32.26
CA LEU A 358 1.83 -7.06 -33.00
C LEU A 358 2.05 -8.58 -33.08
N PRO A 359 1.82 -9.38 -32.02
CA PRO A 359 1.97 -10.83 -32.07
C PRO A 359 1.05 -11.52 -33.08
N PHE A 360 -0.11 -10.94 -33.40
CA PHE A 360 -1.02 -11.49 -34.40
C PHE A 360 -0.54 -11.28 -35.83
N ILE A 361 0.28 -10.24 -36.07
CA ILE A 361 0.84 -9.92 -37.38
C ILE A 361 2.17 -10.66 -37.59
N ALA A 362 2.92 -10.90 -36.50
CA ALA A 362 4.26 -11.47 -36.50
C ALA A 362 4.45 -12.78 -37.32
N PRO A 363 3.51 -13.74 -37.33
CA PRO A 363 3.64 -14.99 -38.09
C PRO A 363 3.61 -14.78 -39.62
N TYR A 364 2.92 -13.73 -40.07
CA TYR A 364 2.64 -13.49 -41.49
C TYR A 364 3.70 -12.65 -42.21
N VAL A 365 4.67 -12.11 -41.49
CA VAL A 365 5.70 -11.22 -42.04
C VAL A 365 7.09 -11.87 -42.00
N SER A 366 8.04 -11.27 -42.73
CA SER A 366 9.44 -11.70 -42.67
C SER A 366 10.04 -11.42 -41.28
N PHE A 367 11.10 -12.15 -40.91
CA PHE A 367 11.79 -11.95 -39.64
C PHE A 367 12.29 -10.51 -39.44
N PHE A 368 12.90 -9.93 -40.48
CA PHE A 368 13.41 -8.57 -40.42
C PHE A 368 12.28 -7.55 -40.29
N THR A 369 11.16 -7.77 -41.01
CA THR A 369 9.97 -6.92 -40.92
C THR A 369 9.36 -6.96 -39.52
N LYS A 370 9.20 -8.14 -38.89
CA LYS A 370 8.71 -8.21 -37.51
C LYS A 370 9.70 -7.57 -36.54
N ALA A 371 11.00 -7.85 -36.64
CA ALA A 371 12.01 -7.24 -35.77
C ALA A 371 11.97 -5.71 -35.85
N ALA A 372 11.86 -5.15 -37.06
CA ALA A 372 11.74 -3.70 -37.29
C ALA A 372 10.46 -3.13 -36.67
N LEU A 373 9.32 -3.82 -36.81
CA LEU A 373 8.04 -3.39 -36.26
C LEU A 373 8.09 -3.37 -34.71
N TYR A 374 8.65 -4.41 -34.09
CA TYR A 374 8.83 -4.48 -32.64
C TYR A 374 9.81 -3.41 -32.12
N ALA A 375 10.91 -3.18 -32.82
CA ALA A 375 11.86 -2.11 -32.48
C ALA A 375 11.20 -0.73 -32.58
N LEU A 376 10.44 -0.47 -33.64
CA LEU A 376 9.71 0.78 -33.82
C LEU A 376 8.71 1.03 -32.68
N VAL A 377 7.89 0.03 -32.34
CA VAL A 377 6.92 0.14 -31.24
C VAL A 377 7.61 0.34 -29.90
N THR A 378 8.67 -0.41 -29.62
CA THR A 378 9.45 -0.28 -28.37
C THR A 378 10.10 1.10 -28.24
N ASN A 379 10.67 1.62 -29.33
CA ASN A 379 11.25 2.97 -29.35
C ASN A 379 10.19 4.06 -29.17
N ALA A 380 9.03 3.92 -29.82
CA ALA A 380 7.91 4.85 -29.65
C ALA A 380 7.38 4.85 -28.21
N LEU A 381 7.26 3.67 -27.59
CA LEU A 381 6.89 3.51 -26.18
C LEU A 381 7.91 4.20 -25.26
N MET A 382 9.20 3.94 -25.46
CA MET A 382 10.27 4.59 -24.66
C MET A 382 10.24 6.10 -24.81
N LEU A 383 10.08 6.62 -26.03
CA LEU A 383 9.98 8.05 -26.26
C LEU A 383 8.76 8.65 -25.55
N ALA A 384 7.60 8.00 -25.60
CA ALA A 384 6.40 8.43 -24.89
C ALA A 384 6.62 8.48 -23.37
N ILE A 385 7.31 7.49 -22.81
CA ILE A 385 7.68 7.43 -21.40
C ILE A 385 8.64 8.57 -21.02
N LEU A 386 9.68 8.82 -21.81
CA LEU A 386 10.65 9.91 -21.54
C LEU A 386 10.00 11.28 -21.65
N ILE A 387 9.18 11.52 -22.68
CA ILE A 387 8.41 12.77 -22.84
C ILE A 387 7.47 12.97 -21.65
N SER A 388 6.77 11.91 -21.23
CA SER A 388 5.88 11.98 -20.07
C SER A 388 6.62 12.34 -18.77
N ALA A 389 7.82 11.80 -18.58
CA ALA A 389 8.69 12.11 -17.46
C ALA A 389 9.07 13.60 -17.45
N LEU A 390 9.52 14.12 -18.59
CA LEU A 390 9.95 15.52 -18.74
C LEU A 390 8.81 16.50 -18.46
N ILE A 391 7.61 16.24 -18.99
CA ILE A 391 6.41 17.05 -18.72
C ILE A 391 6.09 17.04 -17.22
N LYS A 392 6.20 15.88 -16.57
CA LYS A 392 5.87 15.75 -15.16
C LYS A 392 6.91 16.39 -14.23
N ILE A 393 8.19 16.32 -14.56
CA ILE A 393 9.25 17.04 -13.83
C ILE A 393 8.99 18.55 -13.89
N ARG A 394 8.61 19.07 -15.06
CA ARG A 394 8.35 20.52 -15.24
C ARG A 394 7.12 20.99 -14.46
N SER A 395 6.10 20.14 -14.31
CA SER A 395 4.82 20.50 -13.68
C SER A 395 4.72 20.16 -12.18
N SER A 396 5.41 19.11 -11.71
CA SER A 396 5.25 18.56 -10.35
C SER A 396 6.58 18.46 -9.58
N GLY A 397 7.66 19.02 -10.12
CA GLY A 397 8.94 19.20 -9.43
C GLY A 397 9.89 18.01 -9.49
N ARG A 398 11.01 18.14 -8.75
CA ARG A 398 12.19 17.24 -8.82
C ARG A 398 11.93 15.79 -8.40
N TYR A 399 10.80 15.48 -7.80
CA TYR A 399 10.44 14.12 -7.39
C TYR A 399 10.47 13.13 -8.57
N TYR A 400 9.96 13.55 -9.73
CA TYR A 400 9.93 12.71 -10.94
C TYR A 400 11.30 12.56 -11.62
N LEU A 401 12.37 13.15 -11.05
CA LEU A 401 13.73 12.93 -11.53
C LEU A 401 14.18 11.47 -11.32
N MET A 402 13.84 10.86 -10.17
CA MET A 402 14.15 9.44 -9.93
C MET A 402 13.43 8.53 -10.91
N TYR A 403 12.20 8.89 -11.27
CA TYR A 403 11.45 8.21 -12.31
C TYR A 403 12.18 8.30 -13.66
N LEU A 404 12.58 9.50 -14.11
CA LEU A 404 13.34 9.67 -15.35
C LEU A 404 14.67 8.90 -15.33
N LEU A 405 15.42 8.97 -14.22
CA LEU A 405 16.71 8.31 -14.07
C LEU A 405 16.62 6.80 -14.25
N GLY A 406 15.57 6.17 -13.73
CA GLY A 406 15.44 4.73 -13.88
C GLY A 406 15.15 4.30 -15.32
N TRP A 407 14.67 5.19 -16.20
CA TRP A 407 14.47 4.89 -17.62
C TRP A 407 15.73 5.11 -18.48
N LEU A 408 16.75 5.81 -17.97
CA LEU A 408 17.97 6.07 -18.73
C LEU A 408 18.74 4.79 -19.16
N PRO A 409 18.87 3.74 -18.32
CA PRO A 409 19.48 2.48 -18.75
C PRO A 409 18.80 1.91 -20.00
N LEU A 410 17.48 2.07 -20.11
CA LEU A 410 16.69 1.56 -21.23
C LEU A 410 16.78 2.47 -22.48
N CYS A 411 17.31 3.69 -22.39
CA CYS A 411 17.61 4.49 -23.59
C CYS A 411 18.69 3.84 -24.47
N PHE A 412 19.53 2.98 -23.88
CA PHE A 412 20.52 2.22 -24.63
C PHE A 412 19.87 1.32 -25.68
N THR A 413 18.70 0.74 -25.37
CA THR A 413 17.94 -0.11 -26.30
C THR A 413 17.56 0.62 -27.60
N ILE A 414 17.31 1.93 -27.53
CA ILE A 414 17.03 2.79 -28.69
C ILE A 414 18.28 2.89 -29.57
N GLY A 415 19.43 3.15 -28.95
CA GLY A 415 20.72 3.24 -29.64
C GLY A 415 21.11 1.91 -30.29
N GLN A 416 20.94 0.80 -29.58
CA GLN A 416 21.20 -0.54 -30.10
C GLN A 416 20.26 -0.89 -31.25
N SER A 417 18.97 -0.57 -31.15
CA SER A 417 18.01 -0.78 -32.24
C SER A 417 18.41 0.04 -33.48
N ALA A 418 18.78 1.30 -33.30
CA ALA A 418 19.26 2.13 -34.40
C ALA A 418 20.53 1.56 -35.03
N TRP A 419 21.50 1.13 -34.23
CA TRP A 419 22.71 0.47 -34.72
C TRP A 419 22.37 -0.81 -35.50
N PHE A 420 21.50 -1.68 -34.98
CA PHE A 420 21.13 -2.92 -35.66
C PHE A 420 20.52 -2.72 -37.06
N PHE A 421 19.67 -1.69 -37.23
CA PHE A 421 18.99 -1.46 -38.52
C PHE A 421 19.75 -0.55 -39.49
N PHE A 422 20.58 0.37 -38.97
CA PHE A 422 21.26 1.38 -39.79
C PHE A 422 22.77 1.19 -39.89
N ALA A 423 23.38 0.29 -39.12
CA ALA A 423 24.80 -0.02 -39.28
C ALA A 423 25.05 -0.74 -40.60
N ASP A 424 26.21 -0.46 -41.19
CA ASP A 424 26.69 -1.21 -42.33
C ASP A 424 27.29 -2.54 -41.83
N TRP A 425 26.55 -3.63 -42.07
CA TRP A 425 26.97 -4.99 -41.69
C TRP A 425 28.12 -5.51 -42.57
N SER A 426 28.52 -4.77 -43.62
CA SER A 426 29.72 -5.07 -44.39
C SER A 426 31.02 -4.83 -43.61
N GLU A 427 31.01 -3.87 -42.68
CA GLU A 427 32.18 -3.50 -41.87
C GLU A 427 32.35 -4.36 -40.59
N VAL A 428 31.38 -5.23 -40.28
CA VAL A 428 31.43 -6.09 -39.09
C VAL A 428 32.26 -7.35 -39.37
N SER A 429 33.45 -7.44 -38.75
CA SER A 429 34.41 -8.53 -38.94
C SER A 429 34.13 -9.80 -38.11
N GLN A 430 33.46 -9.66 -36.95
CA GLN A 430 33.07 -10.75 -36.04
C GLN A 430 31.66 -10.52 -35.47
N LEU A 431 30.88 -11.59 -35.31
CA LEU A 431 29.46 -11.49 -34.98
C LEU A 431 29.11 -11.91 -33.53
N ASP A 432 29.28 -10.98 -32.58
CA ASP A 432 29.01 -11.20 -31.14
C ASP A 432 27.62 -10.72 -30.67
N VAL A 433 26.71 -10.46 -31.62
CA VAL A 433 25.44 -9.74 -31.38
C VAL A 433 24.54 -10.44 -30.35
N SER A 434 24.55 -11.77 -30.30
CA SER A 434 23.66 -12.56 -29.44
C SER A 434 24.07 -12.51 -27.96
N TYR A 435 25.37 -12.35 -27.65
CA TYR A 435 25.85 -12.13 -26.29
C TYR A 435 25.59 -10.69 -25.81
N LYS A 436 25.47 -9.71 -26.73
CA LYS A 436 25.10 -8.33 -26.38
C LYS A 436 23.70 -8.23 -25.75
N LEU A 437 22.78 -9.17 -26.04
CA LEU A 437 21.46 -9.25 -25.39
C LEU A 437 21.53 -9.55 -23.88
N ILE A 438 22.62 -10.15 -23.39
CA ILE A 438 22.80 -10.41 -21.95
C ILE A 438 23.06 -9.09 -21.21
N TRP A 439 23.74 -8.13 -21.86
CA TRP A 439 23.93 -6.81 -21.29
C TRP A 439 22.62 -6.05 -21.10
N GLU A 440 21.64 -6.27 -21.99
CA GLU A 440 20.29 -5.72 -21.84
C GLU A 440 19.61 -6.20 -20.56
N PHE A 441 19.89 -7.43 -20.13
CA PHE A 441 19.37 -7.95 -18.87
C PHE A 441 19.88 -7.15 -17.68
N TYR A 442 21.17 -6.84 -17.66
CA TYR A 442 21.78 -6.07 -16.58
C TYR A 442 21.29 -4.62 -16.56
N LEU A 443 21.05 -4.01 -17.73
CA LEU A 443 20.40 -2.70 -17.82
C LEU A 443 18.96 -2.74 -17.27
N HIS A 444 18.22 -3.83 -17.49
CA HIS A 444 16.91 -4.04 -16.89
C HIS A 444 16.97 -4.21 -15.37
N VAL A 445 17.93 -4.98 -14.84
CA VAL A 445 18.16 -5.08 -13.39
C VAL A 445 18.41 -3.69 -12.80
N LEU A 446 19.27 -2.89 -13.43
CA LEU A 446 19.57 -1.53 -13.01
C LEU A 446 18.32 -0.62 -13.04
N HIS A 447 17.54 -0.69 -14.12
CA HIS A 447 16.24 0.00 -14.24
C HIS A 447 15.32 -0.33 -13.05
N VAL A 448 15.08 -1.62 -12.80
CA VAL A 448 14.18 -2.08 -11.73
C VAL A 448 14.69 -1.61 -10.36
N LEU A 449 15.99 -1.71 -10.08
CA LEU A 449 16.59 -1.25 -8.83
C LEU A 449 16.39 0.25 -8.59
N ILE A 450 16.60 1.08 -9.62
CA ILE A 450 16.38 2.54 -9.51
C ILE A 450 14.89 2.84 -9.26
N HIS A 451 13.99 2.17 -9.98
CA HIS A 451 12.55 2.36 -9.80
C HIS A 451 12.03 1.88 -8.45
N ILE A 452 12.66 0.89 -7.82
CA ILE A 452 12.34 0.50 -6.44
C ILE A 452 12.65 1.63 -5.46
N ILE A 453 13.79 2.29 -5.62
CA ILE A 453 14.13 3.45 -4.78
C ILE A 453 13.06 4.54 -4.97
N ALA A 454 12.62 4.77 -6.21
CA ALA A 454 11.53 5.70 -6.52
C ALA A 454 10.18 5.26 -5.90
N LEU A 455 9.86 3.97 -5.90
CA LEU A 455 8.66 3.40 -5.27
C LEU A 455 8.70 3.53 -3.73
N VAL A 456 9.86 3.38 -3.11
CA VAL A 456 10.01 3.59 -1.66
C VAL A 456 9.78 5.06 -1.31
N ASP A 457 10.32 6.00 -2.10
CA ASP A 457 10.04 7.43 -1.90
C ASP A 457 8.55 7.74 -2.10
N ARG A 458 7.90 7.09 -3.07
CA ARG A 458 6.45 7.19 -3.29
C ARG A 458 5.67 6.80 -2.04
N VAL A 459 5.98 5.65 -1.43
CA VAL A 459 5.30 5.18 -0.21
C VAL A 459 5.52 6.13 0.95
N ARG A 460 6.75 6.64 1.13
CA ARG A 460 7.05 7.63 2.17
C ARG A 460 6.22 8.89 1.99
N ARG A 461 6.12 9.44 0.78
CA ARG A 461 5.31 10.64 0.50
C ARG A 461 3.83 10.42 0.73
N MET A 462 3.27 9.31 0.24
CA MET A 462 1.85 8.99 0.48
C MET A 462 1.53 8.89 1.97
N ARG A 463 2.45 8.35 2.78
CA ARG A 463 2.29 8.33 4.25
C ARG A 463 2.33 9.73 4.86
N ILE A 464 3.26 10.59 4.41
CA ILE A 464 3.36 11.98 4.89
C ILE A 464 2.10 12.77 4.51
N GLU A 465 1.68 12.72 3.25
CA GLU A 465 0.47 13.40 2.76
C GLU A 465 -0.77 12.94 3.51
N LYS A 466 -0.91 11.63 3.76
CA LYS A 466 -2.02 11.08 4.55
C LYS A 466 -1.98 11.56 6.00
N ALA A 467 -0.81 11.55 6.64
CA ALA A 467 -0.66 12.02 8.01
C ALA A 467 -0.96 13.53 8.14
N GLU A 468 -0.54 14.33 7.18
CA GLU A 468 -0.82 15.76 7.12
C GLU A 468 -2.32 16.03 6.89
N ALA A 469 -2.96 15.30 5.98
CA ALA A 469 -4.40 15.39 5.76
C ALA A 469 -5.20 15.03 7.02
N VAL A 470 -4.83 13.96 7.73
CA VAL A 470 -5.47 13.58 9.02
C VAL A 470 -5.25 14.67 10.06
N ARG A 471 -4.04 15.22 10.18
CA ARG A 471 -3.74 16.31 11.11
C ARG A 471 -4.54 17.57 10.81
N LEU A 472 -4.63 17.97 9.54
CA LEU A 472 -5.43 19.11 9.09
C LEU A 472 -6.92 18.88 9.37
N SER A 473 -7.42 17.67 9.13
CA SER A 473 -8.79 17.29 9.46
C SER A 473 -9.06 17.47 10.95
N ASN A 474 -8.21 16.91 11.81
CA ASN A 474 -8.37 17.02 13.27
C ASN A 474 -8.27 18.47 13.76
N ALA A 475 -7.32 19.25 13.23
CA ALA A 475 -7.16 20.65 13.58
C ALA A 475 -8.39 21.49 13.18
N LYS A 476 -8.98 21.21 12.01
CA LYS A 476 -10.22 21.85 11.56
C LYS A 476 -11.38 21.53 12.50
N SER A 477 -11.54 20.27 12.91
CA SER A 477 -12.60 19.87 13.84
C SER A 477 -12.42 20.48 15.23
N LEU A 478 -11.19 20.56 15.74
CA LEU A 478 -10.87 21.26 17.01
C LEU A 478 -11.12 22.76 16.93
N TYR A 479 -10.77 23.41 15.82
CA TYR A 479 -11.05 24.82 15.60
C TYR A 479 -12.57 25.09 15.60
N MET A 480 -13.33 24.27 14.87
CA MET A 480 -14.79 24.30 14.88
C MET A 480 -15.34 24.09 16.31
N ALA A 481 -14.75 23.17 17.08
CA ALA A 481 -15.09 22.91 18.48
C ALA A 481 -14.95 24.17 19.36
N HIS A 482 -13.85 24.90 19.23
CA HIS A 482 -13.58 26.10 20.02
C HIS A 482 -14.46 27.29 19.60
N SER A 483 -14.63 27.55 18.30
CA SER A 483 -15.45 28.67 17.82
C SER A 483 -16.90 28.63 18.32
N SER A 484 -17.42 27.45 18.69
CA SER A 484 -18.76 27.36 19.27
C SER A 484 -18.90 27.87 20.68
N HIS A 485 -17.87 27.76 21.52
CA HIS A 485 -17.95 28.30 22.86
C HIS A 485 -18.20 29.82 22.77
N ASP A 486 -17.53 30.46 21.81
CA ASP A 486 -17.64 31.88 21.52
C ASP A 486 -18.98 32.26 20.87
N LEU A 487 -19.63 31.33 20.14
CA LEU A 487 -20.98 31.52 19.59
C LEU A 487 -22.10 31.26 20.62
N HIS A 488 -21.85 30.46 21.66
CA HIS A 488 -22.83 30.21 22.73
C HIS A 488 -23.05 31.46 23.59
N GLN A 489 -21.99 32.21 23.90
CA GLN A 489 -22.08 33.45 24.68
C GLN A 489 -23.07 34.49 24.11
N PRO A 490 -23.00 34.91 22.84
CA PRO A 490 -23.93 35.89 22.30
C PRO A 490 -25.37 35.36 22.27
N ILE A 491 -25.57 34.07 21.99
CA ILE A 491 -26.90 33.44 22.02
C ILE A 491 -27.48 33.44 23.44
N TYR A 492 -26.66 33.15 24.45
CA TYR A 492 -27.06 33.20 25.85
C TYR A 492 -27.45 34.63 26.30
N CYS A 493 -26.67 35.64 25.89
CA CYS A 493 -26.99 37.04 26.15
C CYS A 493 -28.31 37.48 25.50
N MET A 494 -28.63 37.00 24.29
CA MET A 494 -29.93 37.27 23.65
C MET A 494 -31.10 36.77 24.49
N ASN A 495 -30.96 35.61 25.15
CA ASN A 495 -32.01 35.08 26.02
C ASN A 495 -32.20 35.94 27.28
N LEU A 496 -31.09 36.31 27.93
CA LEU A 496 -31.10 37.22 29.08
C LEU A 496 -31.78 38.56 28.76
N TYR A 497 -31.51 39.15 27.59
CA TYR A 497 -32.16 40.39 27.17
C TYR A 497 -33.63 40.21 26.84
N ALA A 498 -34.01 39.10 26.19
CA ALA A 498 -35.42 38.79 25.92
C ALA A 498 -36.21 38.62 27.24
N ASP A 499 -35.64 37.90 28.21
CA ASP A 499 -36.24 37.72 29.55
C ASP A 499 -36.34 39.06 30.31
N ALA A 500 -35.31 39.91 30.23
CA ALA A 500 -35.30 41.23 30.85
C ALA A 500 -36.31 42.20 30.21
N LEU A 501 -36.63 42.03 28.92
CA LEU A 501 -37.63 42.83 28.19
C LEU A 501 -39.06 42.45 28.58
N ARG A 502 -39.31 41.20 28.97
CA ARG A 502 -40.64 40.65 29.23
C ARG A 502 -41.49 41.48 30.23
N PRO A 503 -40.97 41.97 31.38
CA PRO A 503 -41.73 42.77 32.34
C PRO A 503 -42.17 44.15 31.81
N PHE A 504 -41.50 44.67 30.77
CA PHE A 504 -41.78 45.99 30.20
C PHE A 504 -42.84 45.95 29.08
N LEU A 505 -43.16 44.78 28.56
CA LEU A 505 -44.15 44.60 27.49
C LEU A 505 -45.55 44.39 28.07
N LYS A 506 -46.47 45.32 27.78
CA LYS A 506 -47.88 45.26 28.23
C LYS A 506 -48.88 44.94 27.12
N GLN A 507 -48.47 45.03 25.86
CA GLN A 507 -49.34 44.76 24.71
C GLN A 507 -49.31 43.27 24.35
N PRO A 508 -50.47 42.60 24.16
CA PRO A 508 -50.54 41.18 23.82
C PRO A 508 -49.75 40.81 22.56
N GLN A 509 -49.81 41.65 21.51
CA GLN A 509 -49.05 41.43 20.27
C GLN A 509 -47.53 41.50 20.49
N ALA A 510 -47.05 42.35 21.40
CA ALA A 510 -45.63 42.46 21.69
C ALA A 510 -45.11 41.25 22.48
N LEU A 511 -45.93 40.70 23.39
CA LEU A 511 -45.64 39.45 24.09
C LEU A 511 -45.60 38.25 23.14
N GLU A 512 -46.53 38.18 22.18
CA GLU A 512 -46.54 37.12 21.16
C GLU A 512 -45.28 37.16 20.27
N ILE A 513 -44.82 38.35 19.90
CA ILE A 513 -43.56 38.54 19.14
C ILE A 513 -42.35 38.13 19.98
N LEU A 514 -42.34 38.46 21.28
CA LEU A 514 -41.25 38.06 22.20
C LEU A 514 -41.20 36.53 22.36
N ASP A 515 -42.34 35.87 22.54
CA ASP A 515 -42.41 34.40 22.64
C ASP A 515 -41.94 33.73 21.34
N LYS A 516 -42.27 34.27 20.16
CA LYS A 516 -41.75 33.80 18.86
C LYS A 516 -40.23 33.99 18.74
N LEU A 517 -39.69 35.10 19.27
CA LEU A 517 -38.26 35.37 19.29
C LEU A 517 -37.52 34.39 20.21
N GLN A 518 -38.03 34.15 21.42
CA GLN A 518 -37.46 33.17 22.36
C GLN A 518 -37.51 31.74 21.81
N THR A 519 -38.60 31.38 21.12
CA THR A 519 -38.73 30.08 20.45
C THR A 519 -37.69 29.92 19.33
N SER A 520 -37.53 30.94 18.47
CA SER A 520 -36.55 30.93 17.38
C SER A 520 -35.11 30.91 17.88
N GLN A 521 -34.81 31.65 18.94
CA GLN A 521 -33.50 31.65 19.59
C GLN A 521 -33.19 30.27 20.21
N SER A 522 -34.17 29.65 20.85
CA SER A 522 -34.02 28.32 21.46
C SER A 522 -33.76 27.25 20.39
N ALA A 523 -34.45 27.35 19.24
CA ALA A 523 -34.21 26.48 18.08
C ALA A 523 -32.79 26.67 17.51
N MET A 524 -32.30 27.91 17.45
CA MET A 524 -30.94 28.23 17.00
C MET A 524 -29.87 27.69 17.95
N SER A 525 -30.03 27.90 19.26
CA SER A 525 -29.12 27.36 20.29
C SER A 525 -29.04 25.84 20.23
N ARG A 526 -30.19 25.17 20.10
CA ARG A 526 -30.28 23.71 19.97
C ARG A 526 -29.59 23.20 18.70
N SER A 527 -29.79 23.88 17.57
CA SER A 527 -29.15 23.52 16.29
C SER A 527 -27.63 23.69 16.36
N LEU A 528 -27.16 24.80 16.95
CA LEU A 528 -25.74 25.05 17.17
C LEU A 528 -25.13 23.96 18.05
N GLN A 529 -25.75 23.63 19.18
CA GLN A 529 -25.30 22.55 20.05
C GLN A 529 -25.21 21.20 19.31
N GLN A 530 -26.19 20.89 18.44
CA GLN A 530 -26.20 19.65 17.66
C GLN A 530 -25.06 19.56 16.64
N ILE A 531 -24.80 20.64 15.88
CA ILE A 531 -23.65 20.72 14.96
C ILE A 531 -22.34 20.50 15.72
N MET A 532 -22.29 20.98 16.95
CA MET A 532 -21.10 20.98 17.75
C MET A 532 -20.79 19.65 18.40
N ASP A 533 -21.82 18.98 18.89
CA ASP A 533 -21.68 17.60 19.35
C ASP A 533 -21.28 16.68 18.19
N LEU A 534 -21.78 16.93 16.98
CA LEU A 534 -21.32 16.22 15.78
C LEU A 534 -19.83 16.50 15.49
N ASN A 535 -19.38 17.75 15.50
CA ASN A 535 -17.96 18.09 15.29
C ASN A 535 -17.04 17.44 16.34
N ARG A 536 -17.48 17.36 17.61
CA ARG A 536 -16.73 16.69 18.69
C ARG A 536 -16.70 15.17 18.51
N LEU A 537 -17.80 14.58 18.01
CA LEU A 537 -17.88 13.17 17.65
C LEU A 537 -16.94 12.85 16.47
N GLU A 538 -16.98 13.63 15.39
CA GLU A 538 -16.10 13.47 14.22
C GLU A 538 -14.61 13.64 14.57
N ALA A 539 -14.30 14.51 15.55
CA ALA A 539 -12.94 14.70 16.04
C ALA A 539 -12.43 13.55 16.92
N GLY A 540 -13.27 12.58 17.31
CA GLY A 540 -12.90 11.47 18.19
C GLY A 540 -12.55 11.88 19.62
N VAL A 541 -13.01 13.07 20.06
CA VAL A 541 -12.67 13.62 21.39
C VAL A 541 -13.51 12.98 22.50
N ILE A 542 -14.67 12.43 22.17
CA ILE A 542 -15.59 11.80 23.14
C ILE A 542 -15.12 10.37 23.43
N GLN A 543 -14.76 10.10 24.69
CA GLN A 543 -14.41 8.76 25.18
C GLN A 543 -15.62 8.16 25.93
N PRO A 544 -16.23 7.08 25.43
CA PRO A 544 -17.37 6.43 26.08
C PRO A 544 -17.01 5.81 27.44
N GLN A 545 -17.90 5.96 28.43
CA GLN A 545 -17.81 5.30 29.73
C GLN A 545 -18.77 4.10 29.78
N ILE A 546 -18.28 2.94 29.34
CA ILE A 546 -19.10 1.71 29.26
C ILE A 546 -19.36 1.13 30.65
N GLN A 547 -20.64 0.99 31.01
CA GLN A 547 -21.08 0.38 32.26
C GLN A 547 -22.37 -0.44 32.08
N ALA A 548 -22.76 -1.19 33.11
CA ALA A 548 -24.02 -1.93 33.11
C ALA A 548 -25.20 -0.97 33.37
N VAL A 549 -26.11 -0.86 32.40
CA VAL A 549 -27.26 0.07 32.44
C VAL A 549 -28.57 -0.70 32.45
N ALA A 550 -29.43 -0.41 33.43
CA ALA A 550 -30.78 -0.93 33.48
C ALA A 550 -31.68 -0.19 32.47
N LEU A 551 -32.19 -0.89 31.46
CA LEU A 551 -33.02 -0.26 30.42
C LEU A 551 -34.32 0.33 30.96
N GLN A 552 -34.86 -0.22 32.04
CA GLN A 552 -36.07 0.33 32.67
C GLN A 552 -35.88 1.75 33.20
N SER A 553 -34.72 2.02 33.82
CA SER A 553 -34.42 3.37 34.34
C SER A 553 -34.33 4.38 33.22
N LEU A 554 -33.66 4.01 32.12
CA LEU A 554 -33.58 4.83 30.91
C LEU A 554 -34.95 5.08 30.29
N PHE A 555 -35.81 4.04 30.22
CA PHE A 555 -37.18 4.19 29.72
C PHE A 555 -38.01 5.15 30.56
N ASN A 556 -37.93 5.05 31.89
CA ASN A 556 -38.63 5.96 32.80
C ASN A 556 -38.19 7.41 32.60
N GLU A 557 -36.88 7.65 32.43
CA GLU A 557 -36.33 8.98 32.22
C GLU A 557 -36.80 9.60 30.89
N VAL A 558 -36.71 8.86 29.78
CA VAL A 558 -37.19 9.35 28.48
C VAL A 558 -38.71 9.56 28.49
N GLN A 559 -39.46 8.67 29.15
CA GLN A 559 -40.90 8.80 29.28
C GLN A 559 -41.28 10.07 30.05
N GLY A 560 -40.62 10.34 31.19
CA GLY A 560 -40.90 11.52 32.01
C GLY A 560 -40.70 12.83 31.26
N GLU A 561 -39.68 12.91 30.42
CA GLU A 561 -39.41 14.12 29.63
C GLU A 561 -40.33 14.31 28.43
N LEU A 562 -40.67 13.24 27.71
CA LEU A 562 -41.38 13.34 26.42
C LEU A 562 -42.90 13.08 26.53
N ALA A 563 -43.40 12.69 27.70
CA ALA A 563 -44.83 12.46 27.92
C ALA A 563 -45.67 13.72 27.64
N ILE A 564 -45.24 14.89 28.11
CA ILE A 564 -45.95 16.17 27.91
C ILE A 564 -46.04 16.49 26.42
N LEU A 565 -44.91 16.40 25.70
CA LEU A 565 -44.84 16.67 24.27
C LEU A 565 -45.76 15.73 23.45
N ALA A 566 -45.83 14.45 23.82
CA ALA A 566 -46.73 13.50 23.18
C ALA A 566 -48.20 13.81 23.49
N GLN A 567 -48.51 14.22 24.72
CA GLN A 567 -49.85 14.58 25.16
C GLN A 567 -50.37 15.85 24.48
N GLU A 568 -49.54 16.88 24.33
CA GLU A 568 -49.87 18.11 23.58
C GLU A 568 -50.24 17.82 22.12
N LYS A 569 -49.60 16.81 21.52
CA LYS A 569 -49.92 16.32 20.18
C LYS A 569 -51.07 15.29 20.13
N GLY A 570 -51.63 14.89 21.26
CA GLY A 570 -52.69 13.87 21.33
C GLY A 570 -52.25 12.45 20.97
N LEU A 571 -50.96 12.13 21.11
CA LEU A 571 -50.38 10.83 20.77
C LEU A 571 -50.26 9.91 21.98
N LYS A 572 -50.40 8.59 21.74
CA LYS A 572 -50.14 7.57 22.77
C LYS A 572 -48.66 7.23 22.82
N LEU A 573 -47.94 7.68 23.85
CA LEU A 573 -46.56 7.26 24.11
C LEU A 573 -46.54 6.08 25.10
N ARG A 574 -46.04 4.92 24.68
CA ARG A 574 -46.00 3.71 25.51
C ARG A 574 -44.58 3.15 25.59
N PHE A 575 -44.11 2.89 26.80
CA PHE A 575 -42.87 2.16 27.06
C PHE A 575 -43.22 0.75 27.55
N CYS A 576 -42.62 -0.28 26.94
CA CYS A 576 -42.75 -1.66 27.38
C CYS A 576 -41.83 -1.89 28.58
N ALA A 577 -42.41 -2.31 29.71
CA ALA A 577 -41.64 -2.65 30.90
C ALA A 577 -40.62 -3.76 30.59
N THR A 578 -39.42 -3.64 31.15
CA THR A 578 -38.30 -4.54 30.90
C THR A 578 -37.45 -4.70 32.16
N THR A 579 -36.82 -5.87 32.32
CA THR A 579 -35.85 -6.15 33.39
C THR A 579 -34.42 -6.29 32.85
N ARG A 580 -34.20 -5.94 31.57
CA ARG A 580 -32.94 -6.17 30.86
C ARG A 580 -31.89 -5.12 31.20
N TRP A 581 -30.64 -5.59 31.24
CA TRP A 581 -29.45 -4.77 31.42
C TRP A 581 -28.58 -4.85 30.16
N VAL A 582 -27.92 -3.74 29.81
CA VAL A 582 -27.03 -3.64 28.65
C VAL A 582 -25.68 -3.05 29.05
N GLN A 583 -24.61 -3.42 28.34
CA GLN A 583 -23.30 -2.75 28.48
C GLN A 583 -23.20 -1.60 27.48
N THR A 584 -23.18 -0.36 27.99
CA THR A 584 -23.15 0.87 27.20
C THR A 584 -22.75 2.06 28.06
N ASP A 585 -22.48 3.19 27.44
CA ASP A 585 -22.51 4.49 28.10
C ASP A 585 -23.96 4.95 28.31
N PRO A 586 -24.39 5.29 29.55
CA PRO A 586 -25.77 5.66 29.85
C PRO A 586 -26.18 6.98 29.20
N ASP A 587 -25.30 7.98 29.17
CA ASP A 587 -25.60 9.33 28.71
C ASP A 587 -25.70 9.35 27.17
N LEU A 588 -24.77 8.65 26.51
CA LEU A 588 -24.79 8.51 25.05
C LEU A 588 -25.99 7.68 24.58
N LEU A 589 -26.34 6.58 25.29
CA LEU A 589 -27.53 5.80 24.95
C LEU A 589 -28.82 6.59 25.19
N LEU A 590 -28.93 7.28 26.33
CA LEU A 590 -30.08 8.14 26.63
C LEU A 590 -30.28 9.18 25.52
N ARG A 591 -29.19 9.80 25.08
CA ARG A 591 -29.20 10.77 23.98
C ARG A 591 -29.65 10.15 22.65
N MET A 592 -29.20 8.94 22.32
CA MET A 592 -29.68 8.23 21.13
C MET A 592 -31.19 7.96 21.20
N VAL A 593 -31.68 7.41 22.32
CA VAL A 593 -33.10 7.07 22.49
C VAL A 593 -33.97 8.33 22.51
N LYS A 594 -33.56 9.42 23.17
CA LYS A 594 -34.27 10.70 23.14
C LYS A 594 -34.42 11.23 21.71
N ASN A 595 -33.36 11.19 20.89
CA ASN A 595 -33.44 11.63 19.49
C ASN A 595 -34.40 10.77 18.67
N LEU A 596 -34.38 9.44 18.86
CA LEU A 596 -35.29 8.53 18.16
C LEU A 596 -36.76 8.75 18.56
N VAL A 597 -37.04 8.87 19.86
CA VAL A 597 -38.42 9.07 20.36
C VAL A 597 -38.93 10.47 20.02
N SER A 598 -38.10 11.50 20.13
CA SER A 598 -38.46 12.85 19.70
C SER A 598 -38.79 12.91 18.22
N ASN A 599 -38.05 12.19 17.36
CA ASN A 599 -38.37 12.11 15.94
C ASN A 599 -39.68 11.35 15.70
N ALA A 600 -39.89 10.24 16.40
CA ALA A 600 -41.14 9.47 16.32
C ALA A 600 -42.37 10.33 16.68
N ILE A 601 -42.30 11.12 17.76
CA ILE A 601 -43.39 12.04 18.15
C ILE A 601 -43.56 13.17 17.11
N ARG A 602 -42.46 13.68 16.57
CA ARG A 602 -42.49 14.76 15.57
C ARG A 602 -43.19 14.33 14.28
N TYR A 603 -42.89 13.15 13.75
CA TYR A 603 -43.41 12.70 12.45
C TYR A 603 -44.70 11.86 12.53
N THR A 604 -45.25 11.69 13.74
CA THR A 604 -46.56 11.08 13.93
C THR A 604 -47.61 12.18 14.14
N GLU A 605 -48.69 12.15 13.35
CA GLU A 605 -49.83 13.06 13.52
C GLU A 605 -50.96 12.42 14.33
N LYS A 606 -51.23 11.13 14.11
CA LYS A 606 -52.29 10.37 14.80
C LYS A 606 -51.77 8.97 15.16
N GLY A 607 -52.27 8.41 16.26
CA GLY A 607 -51.88 7.10 16.76
C GLY A 607 -50.92 7.18 17.95
N GLY A 608 -49.69 6.67 17.82
CA GLY A 608 -48.77 6.62 18.94
C GLY A 608 -47.35 6.16 18.61
N VAL A 609 -46.52 6.16 19.66
CA VAL A 609 -45.12 5.73 19.64
C VAL A 609 -44.94 4.66 20.72
N LEU A 610 -44.38 3.51 20.32
CA LEU A 610 -44.06 2.39 21.18
C LEU A 610 -42.54 2.25 21.30
N VAL A 611 -42.04 2.27 22.53
CA VAL A 611 -40.63 2.02 22.84
C VAL A 611 -40.53 0.73 23.62
N GLY A 612 -39.67 -0.19 23.18
CA GLY A 612 -39.48 -1.46 23.84
C GLY A 612 -38.15 -2.08 23.53
N CYS A 613 -37.88 -3.25 24.11
CA CYS A 613 -36.70 -4.02 23.77
C CYS A 613 -37.02 -5.52 23.74
N ARG A 614 -36.25 -6.27 22.94
CA ARG A 614 -36.36 -7.73 22.86
C ARG A 614 -35.00 -8.38 22.77
N HIS A 615 -34.89 -9.61 23.26
CA HIS A 615 -33.66 -10.38 23.15
C HIS A 615 -33.60 -11.08 21.78
N ARG A 616 -32.51 -10.90 21.04
CA ARG A 616 -32.32 -11.47 19.70
C ARG A 616 -30.84 -11.74 19.43
N ALA A 617 -30.50 -12.98 19.08
CA ALA A 617 -29.14 -13.40 18.72
C ALA A 617 -28.05 -12.93 19.71
N GLY A 618 -28.27 -13.17 21.01
CA GLY A 618 -27.32 -12.85 22.08
C GLY A 618 -27.18 -11.35 22.42
N ALA A 619 -28.05 -10.50 21.86
CA ALA A 619 -28.06 -9.06 22.09
C ALA A 619 -29.47 -8.58 22.47
N ILE A 620 -29.55 -7.37 23.03
CA ILE A 620 -30.82 -6.67 23.21
C ILE A 620 -31.04 -5.76 22.00
N GLU A 621 -32.19 -5.93 21.36
CA GLU A 621 -32.68 -5.07 20.29
C GLU A 621 -33.67 -4.08 20.89
N LEU A 622 -33.25 -2.82 21.08
CA LEU A 622 -34.10 -1.72 21.51
C LEU A 622 -34.79 -1.10 20.30
N GLN A 623 -36.10 -0.96 20.36
CA GLN A 623 -36.91 -0.51 19.24
C GLN A 623 -37.77 0.69 19.59
N VAL A 624 -37.83 1.64 18.66
CA VAL A 624 -38.76 2.77 18.67
C VAL A 624 -39.64 2.63 17.43
N ILE A 625 -40.94 2.40 17.64
CA ILE A 625 -41.93 2.15 16.59
C ILE A 625 -42.94 3.29 16.62
N ASP A 626 -43.18 3.92 15.48
CA ASP A 626 -44.17 4.98 15.30
C ASP A 626 -45.23 4.59 14.27
N THR A 627 -46.40 5.22 14.37
CA THR A 627 -47.50 5.08 13.39
C THR A 627 -47.59 6.29 12.46
N GLY A 628 -46.46 6.96 12.20
CA GLY A 628 -46.41 8.19 11.42
C GLY A 628 -46.52 7.99 9.92
N GLN A 629 -46.16 9.03 9.16
CA GLN A 629 -46.26 9.05 7.70
C GLN A 629 -45.37 8.01 6.99
N GLY A 630 -44.41 7.40 7.68
CA GLY A 630 -43.42 6.49 7.10
C GLY A 630 -42.49 7.16 6.09
N MET A 631 -41.65 6.37 5.43
CA MET A 631 -40.63 6.82 4.49
C MET A 631 -40.63 5.96 3.21
N SER A 632 -40.24 6.55 2.08
CA SER A 632 -39.95 5.81 0.84
C SER A 632 -38.58 5.13 0.91
N ASP A 633 -38.32 4.16 0.02
CA ASP A 633 -37.04 3.45 -0.04
C ASP A 633 -35.85 4.41 -0.28
N ASP A 634 -36.03 5.42 -1.14
CA ASP A 634 -35.03 6.45 -1.38
C ASP A 634 -34.73 7.26 -0.10
N ALA A 635 -35.78 7.65 0.64
CA ALA A 635 -35.64 8.39 1.89
C ALA A 635 -34.95 7.55 2.98
N ILE A 636 -35.19 6.24 3.02
CA ILE A 636 -34.53 5.32 3.97
C ILE A 636 -33.01 5.29 3.74
N SER A 637 -32.56 5.34 2.49
CA SER A 637 -31.11 5.31 2.18
C SER A 637 -30.37 6.56 2.68
N GLN A 638 -31.08 7.67 2.85
CA GLN A 638 -30.53 9.00 3.13
C GLN A 638 -30.95 9.56 4.50
N VAL A 639 -31.78 8.83 5.27
CA VAL A 639 -32.36 9.31 6.53
C VAL A 639 -31.32 9.64 7.62
N PHE A 640 -30.11 9.09 7.50
CA PHE A 640 -29.00 9.35 8.42
C PHE A 640 -28.02 10.43 7.95
N ASP A 641 -28.24 11.00 6.76
CA ASP A 641 -27.42 12.08 6.23
C ASP A 641 -27.79 13.42 6.87
N ILE A 642 -26.81 14.32 6.94
CA ILE A 642 -26.94 15.59 7.64
C ILE A 642 -27.82 16.53 6.79
N TYR A 643 -28.82 17.17 7.42
CA TYR A 643 -29.77 18.10 6.79
C TYR A 643 -30.77 17.47 5.81
N GLN A 644 -30.86 16.14 5.73
CA GLN A 644 -31.89 15.46 4.95
C GLN A 644 -33.26 15.64 5.62
N ARG A 645 -34.25 16.18 4.90
CA ARG A 645 -35.66 16.26 5.35
C ARG A 645 -36.55 15.55 4.34
N VAL A 646 -37.45 14.71 4.84
CA VAL A 646 -38.38 13.90 4.01
C VAL A 646 -39.59 14.73 3.52
N SER A 647 -39.84 15.93 4.07
CA SER A 647 -40.91 16.83 3.61
C SER A 647 -40.59 18.33 3.80
N SER A 648 -41.11 19.15 2.88
CA SER A 648 -41.00 20.61 2.76
C SER A 648 -42.04 21.38 3.59
N GLY A 649 -42.50 20.83 4.72
CA GLY A 649 -43.44 21.51 5.64
C GLY A 649 -42.73 22.26 6.77
N GLU A 650 -43.40 23.31 7.28
CA GLU A 650 -42.99 24.25 8.37
C GLU A 650 -42.74 23.60 9.76
N GLN A 651 -42.55 22.28 9.86
CA GLN A 651 -42.26 21.65 11.14
C GLN A 651 -40.79 21.82 11.56
N ASP A 652 -40.58 22.26 12.79
CA ASP A 652 -39.31 22.74 13.33
C ASP A 652 -38.28 21.60 13.54
N GLY A 653 -37.07 21.72 12.97
CA GLY A 653 -36.03 20.69 13.10
C GLY A 653 -34.85 20.79 12.12
N ALA A 654 -33.61 20.82 12.64
CA ALA A 654 -32.39 21.00 11.87
C ALA A 654 -31.95 19.80 10.99
N GLY A 655 -32.59 18.63 11.11
CA GLY A 655 -32.20 17.43 10.34
C GLY A 655 -30.87 16.79 10.79
N ILE A 656 -30.46 17.01 12.05
CA ILE A 656 -29.17 16.54 12.60
C ILE A 656 -29.36 15.38 13.61
N GLY A 657 -30.57 15.17 14.12
CA GLY A 657 -30.82 14.20 15.20
C GLY A 657 -30.45 12.75 14.84
N LEU A 658 -30.74 12.31 13.61
CA LEU A 658 -30.45 10.95 13.17
C LEU A 658 -28.99 10.72 12.79
N SER A 659 -28.29 11.74 12.28
CA SER A 659 -26.85 11.66 12.01
C SER A 659 -26.04 11.56 13.31
N ILE A 660 -26.49 12.20 14.39
CA ILE A 660 -25.94 12.01 15.75
C ILE A 660 -26.16 10.57 16.23
N VAL A 661 -27.37 10.02 16.06
CA VAL A 661 -27.63 8.62 16.46
C VAL A 661 -26.72 7.66 15.70
N LYS A 662 -26.51 7.86 14.39
CA LYS A 662 -25.59 7.05 13.59
C LYS A 662 -24.14 7.13 14.08
N HIS A 663 -23.63 8.33 14.33
CA HIS A 663 -22.26 8.49 14.85
C HIS A 663 -22.09 7.89 16.25
N LEU A 664 -23.07 8.06 17.15
CA LEU A 664 -23.03 7.46 18.47
C LEU A 664 -23.13 5.92 18.42
N ALA A 665 -23.96 5.39 17.52
CA ALA A 665 -24.06 3.97 17.25
C ALA A 665 -22.72 3.39 16.74
N GLU A 666 -22.02 4.10 15.85
CA GLU A 666 -20.69 3.72 15.37
C GLU A 666 -19.64 3.81 16.50
N LEU A 667 -19.65 4.88 17.29
CA LEU A 667 -18.73 5.08 18.43
C LEU A 667 -18.87 3.99 19.49
N LEU A 668 -20.11 3.58 19.80
CA LEU A 668 -20.42 2.57 20.81
C LEU A 668 -20.41 1.12 20.26
N ASN A 669 -20.22 0.94 18.95
CA ASN A 669 -20.44 -0.35 18.27
C ASN A 669 -21.86 -0.92 18.55
N HIS A 670 -22.89 -0.08 18.40
CA HIS A 670 -24.30 -0.42 18.57
C HIS A 670 -25.06 -0.25 17.25
N PRO A 671 -25.02 -1.24 16.33
CA PRO A 671 -25.61 -1.10 15.00
C PRO A 671 -27.06 -0.62 15.04
N ILE A 672 -27.37 0.41 14.24
CA ILE A 672 -28.72 0.92 14.03
C ILE A 672 -29.31 0.41 12.71
N GLN A 673 -30.58 0.04 12.73
CA GLN A 673 -31.36 -0.35 11.56
C GLN A 673 -32.67 0.43 11.52
N VAL A 674 -33.18 0.66 10.32
CA VAL A 674 -34.48 1.29 10.09
C VAL A 674 -35.30 0.43 9.15
N SER A 675 -36.58 0.26 9.47
CA SER A 675 -37.59 -0.32 8.58
C SER A 675 -38.79 0.62 8.59
N SER A 676 -39.21 1.07 7.42
CA SER A 676 -40.31 2.01 7.29
C SER A 676 -41.10 1.71 6.02
N ARG A 677 -42.38 2.05 6.01
CA ARG A 677 -43.25 1.97 4.84
C ARG A 677 -44.11 3.21 4.80
N LEU A 678 -44.18 3.87 3.65
CA LEU A 678 -45.01 5.05 3.45
C LEU A 678 -46.46 4.78 3.89
N GLY A 679 -46.99 5.63 4.76
CA GLY A 679 -48.33 5.53 5.36
C GLY A 679 -48.51 4.50 6.48
N GLN A 680 -47.49 3.71 6.83
CA GLN A 680 -47.57 2.67 7.87
C GLN A 680 -46.65 2.92 9.08
N GLY A 681 -45.90 4.03 9.09
CA GLY A 681 -44.96 4.39 10.15
C GLY A 681 -43.56 3.81 9.97
N SER A 682 -42.73 3.94 11.01
CA SER A 682 -41.33 3.52 11.00
C SER A 682 -40.93 2.77 12.27
N CYS A 683 -39.89 1.95 12.15
CA CYS A 683 -39.27 1.20 13.23
C CYS A 683 -37.75 1.41 13.18
N PHE A 684 -37.21 2.07 14.19
CA PHE A 684 -35.76 2.18 14.42
C PHE A 684 -35.33 1.14 15.45
N SER A 685 -34.23 0.44 15.17
CA SER A 685 -33.74 -0.69 15.95
C SER A 685 -32.26 -0.50 16.31
N LEU A 686 -31.92 -0.51 17.60
CA LEU A 686 -30.55 -0.44 18.11
C LEU A 686 -30.16 -1.79 18.70
N ARG A 687 -29.02 -2.35 18.26
CA ARG A 687 -28.48 -3.59 18.81
C ARG A 687 -27.47 -3.31 19.93
N LEU A 688 -27.81 -3.68 21.15
CA LEU A 688 -27.06 -3.42 22.38
C LEU A 688 -26.48 -4.72 22.96
N PRO A 689 -25.24 -4.73 23.48
CA PRO A 689 -24.67 -5.88 24.17
C PRO A 689 -25.47 -6.20 25.44
N LEU A 690 -25.96 -7.44 25.54
CA LEU A 690 -26.62 -7.92 26.76
C LEU A 690 -25.59 -8.04 27.89
N THR A 691 -25.95 -7.59 29.10
CA THR A 691 -25.21 -7.91 30.31
C THR A 691 -26.16 -8.43 31.37
N GLU A 692 -25.65 -9.23 32.29
CA GLU A 692 -26.40 -9.60 33.48
C GLU A 692 -26.48 -8.42 34.44
N LYS A 693 -27.53 -8.42 35.28
CA LYS A 693 -27.63 -7.47 36.40
C LYS A 693 -26.38 -7.67 37.27
N PRO A 694 -25.62 -6.61 37.60
CA PRO A 694 -24.44 -6.76 38.45
C PRO A 694 -24.82 -7.44 39.77
N VAL A 695 -24.11 -8.52 40.10
CA VAL A 695 -24.40 -9.44 41.23
C VAL A 695 -24.20 -8.77 42.60
N ASN A 696 -23.60 -7.57 42.64
CA ASN A 696 -23.26 -6.87 43.87
C ASN A 696 -24.16 -5.66 44.18
N CYS A 697 -25.46 -5.74 43.87
CA CYS A 697 -26.46 -4.89 44.50
C CYS A 697 -27.14 -5.69 45.61
N GLN A 698 -26.48 -5.83 46.76
CA GLN A 698 -27.23 -6.04 47.99
C GLN A 698 -28.20 -4.85 48.13
N PRO A 699 -29.50 -5.06 48.37
CA PRO A 699 -30.34 -3.96 48.79
C PRO A 699 -29.74 -3.44 50.09
N LEU A 700 -29.32 -2.16 50.12
CA LEU A 700 -28.96 -1.52 51.38
C LEU A 700 -30.09 -1.81 52.38
N ALA A 701 -29.71 -2.28 53.56
CA ALA A 701 -30.64 -2.48 54.66
C ALA A 701 -31.44 -1.19 54.92
N LYS A 702 -32.75 -1.31 55.12
CA LYS A 702 -33.68 -0.26 55.58
C LYS A 702 -33.20 0.42 56.88
N PRO A 703 -33.75 1.60 57.20
CA PRO A 703 -33.57 2.90 56.56
C PRO A 703 -32.49 3.70 57.32
N GLU A 704 -31.66 4.45 56.61
CA GLU A 704 -30.81 5.46 57.23
C GLU A 704 -31.70 6.64 57.67
N THR A 705 -31.81 6.89 58.98
CA THR A 705 -32.56 8.03 59.51
C THR A 705 -31.71 9.29 59.40
N ILE A 706 -32.29 10.40 58.93
CA ILE A 706 -31.68 11.72 58.87
C ILE A 706 -32.20 12.54 60.06
N ALA A 707 -31.29 13.09 60.84
CA ALA A 707 -31.60 14.06 61.89
C ALA A 707 -31.58 15.48 61.32
N LEU A 708 -32.68 16.20 61.46
CA LEU A 708 -32.86 17.55 60.93
C LEU A 708 -32.98 18.57 62.08
N VAL A 709 -32.06 19.55 62.10
CA VAL A 709 -32.06 20.67 63.06
C VAL A 709 -32.15 21.97 62.27
N CYS A 710 -33.37 22.40 61.96
CA CYS A 710 -33.66 23.59 61.15
C CYS A 710 -34.85 24.37 61.71
N PRO A 711 -34.94 25.69 61.48
CA PRO A 711 -36.14 26.48 61.80
C PRO A 711 -37.38 25.96 61.06
N GLU A 712 -38.57 26.08 61.68
CA GLU A 712 -39.84 25.53 61.16
C GLU A 712 -40.12 25.85 59.68
N ALA A 713 -39.71 27.04 59.22
CA ALA A 713 -39.93 27.52 57.86
C ALA A 713 -39.23 26.67 56.77
N GLY A 714 -38.09 26.04 57.08
CA GLY A 714 -37.35 25.16 56.15
C GLY A 714 -37.48 23.67 56.45
N GLN A 715 -37.92 23.34 57.67
CA GLN A 715 -37.98 21.96 58.16
C GLN A 715 -38.96 21.11 57.35
N ARG A 716 -40.16 21.63 57.05
CA ARG A 716 -41.19 20.87 56.33
C ARG A 716 -40.78 20.48 54.91
N TYR A 717 -40.17 21.41 54.17
CA TYR A 717 -39.68 21.17 52.81
C TYR A 717 -38.60 20.07 52.77
N LEU A 718 -37.66 20.10 53.71
CA LEU A 718 -36.57 19.13 53.78
C LEU A 718 -37.07 17.76 54.22
N THR A 719 -37.98 17.71 55.19
CA THR A 719 -38.63 16.46 55.60
C THR A 719 -39.35 15.80 54.43
N ASP A 720 -40.17 16.56 53.69
CA ASP A 720 -40.90 16.02 52.53
C ASP A 720 -39.93 15.55 51.42
N TYR A 721 -38.84 16.31 51.18
CA TYR A 721 -37.82 15.95 50.20
C TYR A 721 -37.09 14.64 50.55
N PHE A 722 -36.59 14.50 51.78
CA PHE A 722 -35.84 13.31 52.19
C PHE A 722 -36.73 12.07 52.32
N MET A 723 -37.97 12.23 52.79
CA MET A 723 -38.96 11.16 52.81
C MET A 723 -39.30 10.67 51.39
N ALA A 724 -39.41 11.58 50.41
CA ALA A 724 -39.61 11.21 49.01
C ALA A 724 -38.42 10.43 48.41
N GLN A 725 -37.22 10.56 48.99
CA GLN A 725 -36.02 9.80 48.61
C GLN A 725 -35.87 8.47 49.40
N GLY A 726 -36.80 8.16 50.31
CA GLY A 726 -36.83 6.90 51.06
C GLY A 726 -36.05 6.90 52.38
N PHE A 727 -35.62 8.06 52.88
CA PHE A 727 -34.99 8.19 54.20
C PHE A 727 -36.04 8.39 55.30
N GLY A 728 -35.79 7.88 56.51
CA GLY A 728 -36.54 8.29 57.69
C GLY A 728 -36.05 9.67 58.16
N VAL A 729 -36.95 10.56 58.61
CA VAL A 729 -36.54 11.90 59.07
C VAL A 729 -37.02 12.14 60.50
N GLU A 730 -36.09 12.43 61.40
CA GLU A 730 -36.37 12.87 62.77
C GLU A 730 -35.95 14.33 62.93
N SER A 731 -36.84 15.16 63.48
CA SER A 731 -36.56 16.58 63.67
C SER A 731 -36.31 16.92 65.12
N PHE A 732 -35.31 17.76 65.38
CA PHE A 732 -34.90 18.14 66.73
C PHE A 732 -34.83 19.67 66.88
N ALA A 733 -35.15 20.16 68.08
CA ALA A 733 -35.15 21.59 68.40
C ALA A 733 -33.74 22.15 68.68
N SER A 734 -32.76 21.30 69.00
CA SER A 734 -31.37 21.69 69.25
C SER A 734 -30.40 20.63 68.75
N VAL A 735 -29.15 21.04 68.51
CA VAL A 735 -28.08 20.13 68.06
C VAL A 735 -27.71 19.13 69.16
N SER A 736 -27.71 19.56 70.43
CA SER A 736 -27.50 18.69 71.59
C SER A 736 -28.52 17.55 71.70
N ALA A 737 -29.80 17.81 71.42
CA ALA A 737 -30.84 16.79 71.42
C ALA A 737 -30.69 15.79 70.26
N ALA A 738 -30.32 16.28 69.07
CA ALA A 738 -30.07 15.44 67.91
C ALA A 738 -28.85 14.52 68.12
N VAL A 739 -27.79 15.03 68.73
CA VAL A 739 -26.57 14.26 69.05
C VAL A 739 -26.84 13.21 70.11
N ALA A 740 -27.62 13.52 71.17
CA ALA A 740 -28.01 12.54 72.17
C ALA A 740 -28.84 11.39 71.55
N ALA A 741 -29.77 11.71 70.65
CA ALA A 741 -30.53 10.70 69.90
C ALA A 741 -29.67 9.90 68.92
N ALA A 742 -28.61 10.50 68.35
CA ALA A 742 -27.67 9.83 67.44
C ALA A 742 -26.82 8.75 68.12
N VAL A 743 -26.69 8.78 69.44
CA VAL A 743 -25.99 7.73 70.20
C VAL A 743 -26.84 6.44 70.25
N ASP A 744 -28.16 6.58 70.35
CA ASP A 744 -29.10 5.45 70.51
C ASP A 744 -29.72 4.99 69.17
N ASN A 745 -29.91 5.88 68.20
CA ASN A 745 -30.44 5.58 66.87
C ASN A 745 -29.35 5.52 65.79
N GLN A 746 -29.50 4.65 64.77
CA GLN A 746 -28.63 4.65 63.58
C GLN A 746 -28.94 5.86 62.68
N ILE A 747 -28.36 7.02 63.01
CA ILE A 747 -28.47 8.24 62.22
C ILE A 747 -27.33 8.28 61.21
N ALA A 748 -27.65 8.39 59.92
CA ALA A 748 -26.66 8.40 58.84
C ALA A 748 -26.21 9.80 58.45
N MET A 749 -27.07 10.79 58.66
CA MET A 749 -26.79 12.18 58.32
C MET A 749 -27.44 13.13 59.32
N LEU A 750 -26.68 14.11 59.80
CA LEU A 750 -27.15 15.21 60.63
C LEU A 750 -27.06 16.51 59.81
N VAL A 751 -28.21 17.14 59.58
CA VAL A 751 -28.32 18.38 58.80
C VAL A 751 -28.74 19.52 59.72
N CYS A 752 -27.86 20.52 59.89
CA CYS A 752 -28.07 21.65 60.78
C CYS A 752 -28.06 22.99 60.04
N HIS A 753 -28.94 23.91 60.43
CA HIS A 753 -28.91 25.30 59.95
C HIS A 753 -27.93 26.16 60.79
N ALA A 754 -27.17 27.05 60.16
CA ALA A 754 -26.14 27.87 60.80
C ALA A 754 -26.64 28.77 61.92
N SER A 755 -27.89 29.26 61.82
CA SER A 755 -28.50 30.06 62.88
C SER A 755 -28.68 29.32 64.21
N LEU A 756 -28.55 27.98 64.21
CA LEU A 756 -28.71 27.10 65.37
C LEU A 756 -27.37 26.48 65.82
N LEU A 757 -26.25 26.88 65.22
CA LEU A 757 -24.90 26.43 65.57
C LEU A 757 -24.24 27.48 66.48
N ALA A 758 -24.30 27.29 67.81
CA ALA A 758 -23.58 28.15 68.76
C ALA A 758 -22.18 27.58 69.09
N GLU A 759 -21.18 28.44 69.33
CA GLU A 759 -19.78 28.02 69.60
C GLU A 759 -19.58 26.93 70.67
N PRO A 760 -20.31 26.87 71.82
CA PRO A 760 -20.13 25.79 72.79
C PRO A 760 -20.63 24.40 72.32
N GLU A 761 -21.33 24.31 71.18
CA GLU A 761 -21.85 23.05 70.64
C GLU A 761 -20.89 22.39 69.62
N LEU A 762 -19.95 23.15 69.04
CA LEU A 762 -18.96 22.64 68.06
C LEU A 762 -17.97 21.64 68.67
N GLU A 763 -17.56 21.83 69.93
CA GLU A 763 -16.70 20.88 70.65
C GLU A 763 -17.43 19.57 70.99
N LEU A 764 -18.70 19.66 71.37
CA LEU A 764 -19.56 18.49 71.66
C LEU A 764 -19.80 17.62 70.41
N ILE A 765 -19.97 18.24 69.23
CA ILE A 765 -20.17 17.51 67.98
C ILE A 765 -18.87 16.85 67.50
N SER A 766 -17.71 17.43 67.80
CA SER A 766 -16.41 16.82 67.49
C SER A 766 -16.18 15.50 68.25
N GLN A 767 -16.69 15.39 69.48
CA GLN A 767 -16.63 14.15 70.25
C GLN A 767 -17.63 13.10 69.74
N ALA A 768 -18.83 13.52 69.33
CA ALA A 768 -19.85 12.63 68.77
C ALA A 768 -19.53 12.15 67.34
N ALA A 769 -18.83 12.94 66.52
CA ALA A 769 -18.41 12.55 65.17
C ALA A 769 -17.43 11.37 65.13
N SER A 770 -16.79 11.06 66.27
CA SER A 770 -15.96 9.86 66.43
C SER A 770 -16.77 8.58 66.61
N LEU A 771 -18.09 8.70 66.85
CA LEU A 771 -19.01 7.59 67.08
C LEU A 771 -19.88 7.37 65.82
N LYS A 772 -19.43 6.44 64.97
CA LYS A 772 -20.11 5.87 63.78
C LYS A 772 -20.24 6.81 62.57
N ASN A 773 -20.40 6.18 61.39
CA ASN A 773 -20.41 6.71 60.00
C ASN A 773 -21.43 7.85 59.68
N CYS A 774 -21.67 8.80 60.58
CA CYS A 774 -22.58 9.91 60.37
C CYS A 774 -21.93 11.01 59.51
N THR A 775 -22.62 11.47 58.46
CA THR A 775 -22.20 12.65 57.68
C THR A 775 -22.77 13.93 58.30
N LEU A 776 -21.90 14.89 58.62
CA LEU A 776 -22.27 16.19 59.19
C LEU A 776 -22.42 17.26 58.11
N VAL A 777 -23.58 17.93 58.06
CA VAL A 777 -23.92 18.92 57.06
C VAL A 777 -24.40 20.20 57.74
N ALA A 778 -23.84 21.34 57.35
CA ALA A 778 -24.26 22.67 57.80
C ALA A 778 -24.74 23.53 56.64
N ILE A 779 -25.89 24.18 56.83
CA ILE A 779 -26.52 25.08 55.86
C ILE A 779 -26.22 26.52 56.30
N ASP A 780 -25.65 27.34 55.42
CA ASP A 780 -25.41 28.78 55.61
C ASP A 780 -24.42 29.18 56.72
N ALA A 781 -23.43 28.34 57.01
CA ALA A 781 -22.39 28.67 57.99
C ALA A 781 -21.22 29.39 57.31
N ASP A 782 -20.66 30.43 57.92
CA ASP A 782 -19.53 31.19 57.33
C ASP A 782 -18.16 30.54 57.57
N SER A 783 -18.00 29.80 58.68
CA SER A 783 -16.76 29.12 59.04
C SER A 783 -17.06 27.79 59.72
N LEU A 784 -16.48 26.69 59.21
CA LEU A 784 -16.71 25.33 59.72
C LEU A 784 -15.39 24.54 59.81
N PRO A 785 -15.31 23.55 60.71
CA PRO A 785 -14.22 22.58 60.74
C PRO A 785 -14.15 21.73 59.45
N SER A 786 -12.96 21.21 59.13
CA SER A 786 -12.67 20.46 57.88
C SER A 786 -13.49 19.19 57.65
N HIS A 787 -14.18 18.67 58.67
CA HIS A 787 -15.00 17.46 58.61
C HIS A 787 -16.49 17.72 58.30
N TRP A 788 -16.90 18.99 58.17
CA TRP A 788 -18.28 19.37 57.84
C TRP A 788 -18.46 19.68 56.35
N LEU A 789 -19.60 19.29 55.80
CA LEU A 789 -20.03 19.72 54.47
C LEU A 789 -20.85 21.01 54.57
N GLN A 790 -20.46 22.02 53.81
CA GLN A 790 -21.14 23.32 53.78
C GLN A 790 -22.09 23.41 52.57
N LEU A 791 -23.35 23.76 52.81
CA LEU A 791 -24.35 24.11 51.80
C LEU A 791 -24.71 25.60 51.93
N ARG A 792 -25.04 26.28 50.81
CA ARG A 792 -25.43 27.71 50.80
C ARG A 792 -26.92 27.90 50.45
N SER A 793 -27.49 29.02 50.92
CA SER A 793 -28.91 29.34 51.15
C SER A 793 -29.89 29.14 50.01
N ALA A 794 -29.41 29.17 48.76
CA ALA A 794 -30.22 28.84 47.60
C ALA A 794 -30.09 27.35 47.30
N MET A 795 -30.64 26.50 48.17
CA MET A 795 -30.67 25.04 47.96
C MET A 795 -31.38 24.73 46.65
N ASN A 796 -30.59 24.45 45.62
CA ASN A 796 -31.10 23.97 44.34
C ASN A 796 -31.14 22.44 44.38
N LEU A 797 -32.10 21.83 43.68
CA LEU A 797 -32.33 20.37 43.65
C LEU A 797 -31.05 19.58 43.26
N ILE A 798 -30.16 20.23 42.52
CA ILE A 798 -28.84 19.74 42.10
C ILE A 798 -27.89 19.52 43.29
N GLN A 799 -27.86 20.44 44.26
CA GLN A 799 -26.95 20.34 45.41
C GLN A 799 -27.42 19.26 46.40
N LEU A 800 -28.73 19.16 46.63
CA LEU A 800 -29.32 18.08 47.41
C LEU A 800 -29.05 16.71 46.76
N ARG A 801 -29.17 16.60 45.43
CA ARG A 801 -28.83 15.38 44.70
C ARG A 801 -27.33 15.05 44.75
N ALA A 802 -26.46 16.05 44.70
CA ALA A 802 -25.01 15.87 44.86
C ALA A 802 -24.64 15.39 46.27
N LEU A 803 -25.31 15.91 47.30
CA LEU A 803 -25.15 15.48 48.70
C LEU A 803 -25.54 14.01 48.88
N LEU A 804 -26.70 13.61 48.35
CA LEU A 804 -27.17 12.21 48.39
C LEU A 804 -26.21 11.27 47.65
N ASN A 805 -25.73 11.67 46.47
CA ASN A 805 -24.73 10.90 45.71
C ASN A 805 -23.40 10.78 46.47
N PHE A 806 -22.96 11.84 47.16
CA PHE A 806 -21.74 11.82 47.97
C PHE A 806 -21.88 10.84 49.15
N HIS A 807 -22.99 10.89 49.88
CA HIS A 807 -23.25 9.98 50.97
C HIS A 807 -23.32 8.52 50.49
N GLN A 808 -24.03 8.27 49.39
CA GLN A 808 -24.12 6.95 48.78
C GLN A 808 -22.76 6.41 48.30
N ARG A 809 -21.86 7.27 47.82
CA ARG A 809 -20.47 6.89 47.50
C ARG A 809 -19.66 6.54 48.75
N LYS A 810 -19.84 7.29 49.83
CA LYS A 810 -19.16 7.03 51.12
C LYS A 810 -19.64 5.74 51.78
N ALA A 811 -20.92 5.38 51.63
CA ALA A 811 -21.47 4.13 52.15
C ALA A 811 -21.00 2.89 51.35
N ASN A 812 -20.61 3.07 50.08
CA ASN A 812 -20.15 1.99 49.19
C ASN A 812 -18.62 1.77 49.21
N HIS A 813 -17.88 2.60 49.94
CA HIS A 813 -16.43 2.50 50.18
C HIS A 813 -16.19 2.03 51.61
#